data_AF-A0A0W7Y4C1-F1
#
_entry.id   AF-A0A0W7Y4C1-F1
#
_cell.length_a   1.000
_cell.length_b   1.000
_cell.length_c   1.000
_cell.angle_alpha   90.00
_cell.angle_beta   90.00
_cell.angle_gamma   90.00
#
_symmetry.space_group_name_H-M   'P 1'
#
loop_
_entity.id
_entity.type
_entity.pdbx_description
1 polymer ?
#
loop_
_entity_poly.entity_id
_entity_poly.type
_entity_poly.pdbx_seq_one_letter_code
_entity_poly.pdbx_strand_id
1 'polypeptide(L)'
;MAEIFKFFNSAPGDERWHYASDFADYFGNVLSSGLLHKNGTPNLQVKVNAGTMQTYVEAGEALIQGYQYQNTTPLFLTHGLPEPNLDRIDRIVLRLDKRNNARFIRLFVKEGVSATNPVPPSLQRDQYVFELSLAQIRLTKNTSSLEPLKLVDERMKEDLCGIVYSLISVPTSVFQQQWDYWFNLKKQSLEDDMEAWQLQQKNDFETWQAIQKQEYLTWIESIKDILDENVAANLAARIAELEQGLANHIAEVSHIKWIETVGGSANALTATVPGTTSYKNGLAVSFPATSNSTAAMTLNINGLGAIPIKKANGTAFSNAKANGVYTVRYRAGAFILQGEGGAGNAQPSDVRKDKTFTNDNGEQIGTLVAYSPYQEIPIDKLNRTYNGGYFGNLSNLTNYGLSGYTAMGPVPIRHDYKNAIIHTNCAGYRSYGADSAGLRFMLMPRNNSAHILELDIEYDILYVTQGDSKISKVRAYDYTVYWETPTSITSMSWRGTSVVPGDKGVVSFGEYYAYRYSTTGAKTWEIRHYIDASTITAVTATKSDIILVTGWKYDAGKYVNTIYKFNGATGVQMSVSDNWTGGNVQDSIAFMRVDEQNQRFITVSSQGYIQSRSVANIGTIINVVYNTFSNNAVGVEIDDFGNVYVLSREGSFGYGVAKYSPTLNLLWKCRTMTPELMVGMDIDHTPGLAYPEIYNVTSTGVSGTNFSGAKHKQTITINP
;
A
#
# COMPACT_ATOMS: atom_id res chain seq x y z
N MET A 1 -62.27 -68.79 8.16
CA MET A 1 -61.04 -69.04 7.37
C MET A 1 -60.01 -68.00 7.77
N ALA A 2 -58.75 -68.40 7.95
CA ALA A 2 -57.69 -67.48 8.41
C ALA A 2 -57.17 -66.56 7.29
N GLU A 3 -57.38 -66.95 6.02
CA GLU A 3 -56.92 -66.23 4.85
C GLU A 3 -58.09 -66.04 3.87
N ILE A 4 -58.15 -64.86 3.25
CA ILE A 4 -59.18 -64.48 2.27
C ILE A 4 -58.48 -63.83 1.08
N PHE A 5 -58.67 -64.38 -0.12
CA PHE A 5 -58.12 -63.85 -1.37
C PHE A 5 -59.27 -63.50 -2.32
N LYS A 6 -59.30 -62.27 -2.85
CA LYS A 6 -60.45 -61.72 -3.62
C LYS A 6 -60.13 -61.55 -5.12
N PHE A 7 -61.16 -61.51 -5.96
CA PHE A 7 -61.15 -61.19 -7.41
C PHE A 7 -60.38 -62.12 -8.37
N PHE A 8 -60.37 -63.43 -8.11
CA PHE A 8 -59.92 -64.42 -9.11
C PHE A 8 -61.10 -64.96 -9.94
N ASN A 9 -60.82 -65.37 -11.18
CA ASN A 9 -61.79 -66.04 -12.04
C ASN A 9 -62.23 -67.37 -11.43
N SER A 10 -63.49 -67.75 -11.67
CA SER A 10 -63.97 -69.10 -11.37
C SER A 10 -63.30 -70.14 -12.26
N ALA A 11 -63.06 -71.35 -11.73
CA ALA A 11 -62.52 -72.49 -12.46
C ALA A 11 -63.33 -73.77 -12.16
N PRO A 12 -63.26 -74.82 -13.00
CA PRO A 12 -63.91 -76.10 -12.70
C PRO A 12 -63.45 -76.66 -11.36
N GLY A 13 -64.38 -76.82 -10.40
CA GLY A 13 -64.08 -77.27 -9.03
C GLY A 13 -63.75 -76.14 -8.03
N ASP A 14 -63.70 -74.88 -8.48
CA ASP A 14 -63.47 -73.68 -7.66
C ASP A 14 -64.34 -72.52 -8.19
N GLU A 15 -65.65 -72.64 -7.95
CA GLU A 15 -66.62 -71.59 -8.27
C GLU A 15 -66.48 -70.44 -7.27
N ARG A 16 -66.20 -69.23 -7.77
CA ARG A 16 -65.99 -68.03 -6.96
C ARG A 16 -67.08 -67.01 -7.22
N TRP A 17 -67.73 -66.58 -6.15
CA TRP A 17 -68.74 -65.53 -6.15
C TRP A 17 -68.18 -64.30 -5.44
N HIS A 18 -68.20 -63.15 -6.11
CA HIS A 18 -67.78 -61.87 -5.52
C HIS A 18 -69.03 -61.06 -5.21
N TYR A 19 -69.27 -60.80 -3.93
CA TYR A 19 -70.40 -59.99 -3.49
C TYR A 19 -70.08 -58.50 -3.59
N ALA A 20 -71.11 -57.65 -3.60
CA ALA A 20 -70.91 -56.19 -3.57
C ALA A 20 -70.08 -55.73 -2.35
N SER A 21 -70.18 -56.44 -1.22
CA SER A 21 -69.35 -56.23 -0.04
C SER A 21 -67.87 -56.51 -0.30
N ASP A 22 -67.53 -57.47 -1.18
CA ASP A 22 -66.13 -57.77 -1.49
C ASP A 22 -65.46 -56.61 -2.23
N PHE A 23 -66.18 -55.99 -3.16
CA PHE A 23 -65.73 -54.79 -3.85
C PHE A 23 -65.66 -53.57 -2.93
N ALA A 24 -66.67 -53.37 -2.07
CA ALA A 24 -66.65 -52.27 -1.12
C ALA A 24 -65.48 -52.40 -0.12
N ASP A 25 -65.23 -53.60 0.41
CA ASP A 25 -64.07 -53.85 1.27
C ASP A 25 -62.75 -53.54 0.55
N TYR A 26 -62.62 -53.97 -0.71
CA TYR A 26 -61.41 -53.72 -1.48
C TYR A 26 -61.15 -52.22 -1.70
N PHE A 27 -62.15 -51.49 -2.20
CA PHE A 27 -62.01 -50.04 -2.40
C PHE A 27 -61.85 -49.27 -1.09
N GLY A 28 -62.56 -49.67 -0.03
CA GLY A 28 -62.42 -49.07 1.30
C GLY A 28 -61.06 -49.29 1.95
N ASN A 29 -60.33 -50.34 1.56
CA ASN A 29 -58.96 -50.57 2.04
C ASN A 29 -57.92 -49.69 1.35
N VAL A 30 -58.21 -49.17 0.15
CA VAL A 30 -57.25 -48.39 -0.64
C VAL A 30 -57.63 -46.92 -0.79
N LEU A 31 -58.90 -46.56 -0.56
CA LEU A 31 -59.44 -45.21 -0.62
C LEU A 31 -60.20 -44.87 0.66
N SER A 32 -59.97 -43.66 1.18
CA SER A 32 -60.72 -43.13 2.31
C SER A 32 -62.18 -42.81 1.93
N SER A 33 -63.04 -42.63 2.95
CA SER A 33 -64.40 -42.11 2.71
C SER A 33 -64.37 -40.60 2.53
N GLY A 34 -65.10 -40.07 1.54
CA GLY A 34 -65.14 -38.64 1.25
C GLY A 34 -65.79 -38.33 -0.10
N LEU A 35 -65.66 -37.08 -0.55
CA LEU A 35 -66.09 -36.65 -1.88
C LEU A 35 -65.06 -37.05 -2.93
N LEU A 36 -65.53 -37.57 -4.06
CA LEU A 36 -64.68 -37.73 -5.24
C LEU A 36 -64.54 -36.36 -5.91
N HIS A 37 -63.36 -36.08 -6.46
CA HIS A 37 -63.10 -34.83 -7.17
C HIS A 37 -62.39 -35.12 -8.48
N LYS A 38 -62.63 -34.29 -9.50
CA LYS A 38 -61.84 -34.25 -10.73
C LYS A 38 -61.09 -32.92 -10.75
N ASN A 39 -59.78 -32.95 -11.01
CA ASN A 39 -58.94 -31.76 -11.09
C ASN A 39 -59.03 -30.82 -9.86
N GLY A 40 -59.02 -31.38 -8.65
CA GLY A 40 -58.98 -30.58 -7.42
C GLY A 40 -60.28 -29.88 -7.00
N THR A 41 -61.38 -30.02 -7.75
CA THR A 41 -62.65 -29.34 -7.42
C THR A 41 -63.64 -30.28 -6.72
N PRO A 42 -64.03 -30.02 -5.45
CA PRO A 42 -65.03 -30.81 -4.73
C PRO A 42 -66.42 -30.66 -5.37
N ASN A 43 -67.14 -31.77 -5.53
CA ASN A 43 -68.52 -31.76 -6.04
C ASN A 43 -69.54 -31.83 -4.87
N LEU A 44 -70.84 -32.08 -5.15
CA LEU A 44 -71.89 -32.17 -4.13
C LEU A 44 -72.02 -30.91 -3.24
N GLN A 45 -71.87 -29.73 -3.83
CA GLN A 45 -72.03 -28.46 -3.10
C GLN A 45 -73.47 -28.26 -2.64
N VAL A 46 -73.67 -27.87 -1.39
CA VAL A 46 -74.99 -27.51 -0.84
C VAL A 46 -75.21 -26.01 -1.02
N LYS A 47 -76.39 -25.66 -1.53
CA LYS A 47 -76.85 -24.27 -1.70
C LYS A 47 -78.27 -24.12 -1.15
N VAL A 48 -78.65 -22.89 -0.84
CA VAL A 48 -80.01 -22.58 -0.38
C VAL A 48 -80.88 -22.22 -1.60
N ASN A 49 -82.07 -22.81 -1.70
CA ASN A 49 -83.10 -22.37 -2.64
C ASN A 49 -83.81 -21.15 -2.07
N ALA A 50 -83.30 -19.95 -2.40
CA ALA A 50 -83.69 -18.70 -1.77
C ALA A 50 -85.22 -18.47 -1.78
N GLY A 51 -85.76 -17.97 -0.67
CA GLY A 51 -87.20 -17.74 -0.50
C GLY A 51 -88.00 -19.00 -0.15
N THR A 52 -87.35 -20.16 0.05
CA THR A 52 -88.01 -21.41 0.41
C THR A 52 -87.39 -22.05 1.65
N MET A 53 -88.05 -23.09 2.20
CA MET A 53 -87.49 -23.96 3.24
C MET A 53 -86.69 -25.13 2.66
N GLN A 54 -85.96 -24.91 1.56
CA GLN A 54 -85.21 -25.97 0.87
C GLN A 54 -83.74 -25.63 0.67
N THR A 55 -82.89 -26.62 0.89
CA THR A 55 -81.53 -26.65 0.34
C THR A 55 -81.51 -27.51 -0.92
N TYR A 56 -80.53 -27.32 -1.79
CA TYR A 56 -80.27 -28.25 -2.88
C TYR A 56 -78.80 -28.61 -2.93
N VAL A 57 -78.53 -29.84 -3.32
CA VAL A 57 -77.17 -30.37 -3.48
C VAL A 57 -76.89 -30.55 -4.95
N GLU A 58 -75.83 -29.93 -5.45
CA GLU A 58 -75.42 -30.02 -6.85
C GLU A 58 -74.96 -31.44 -7.23
N ALA A 59 -74.78 -31.67 -8.53
CA ALA A 59 -74.29 -32.94 -9.04
C ALA A 59 -72.88 -33.27 -8.48
N GLY A 60 -72.57 -34.55 -8.34
CA GLY A 60 -71.29 -35.00 -7.80
C GLY A 60 -71.29 -36.44 -7.34
N GLU A 61 -70.15 -36.88 -6.84
CA GLU A 61 -69.86 -38.27 -6.52
C GLU A 61 -69.14 -38.35 -5.18
N ALA A 62 -69.39 -39.42 -4.44
CA ALA A 62 -68.71 -39.70 -3.18
C ALA A 62 -68.42 -41.19 -3.06
N LEU A 63 -67.44 -41.52 -2.23
CA LEU A 63 -67.14 -42.88 -1.82
C LEU A 63 -67.28 -42.95 -0.30
N ILE A 64 -68.09 -43.88 0.21
CA ILE A 64 -68.28 -44.08 1.66
C ILE A 64 -68.04 -45.56 1.95
N GLN A 65 -67.00 -45.87 2.71
CA GLN A 65 -66.59 -47.24 3.04
C GLN A 65 -66.52 -48.15 1.80
N GLY A 66 -65.99 -47.62 0.68
CA GLY A 66 -65.87 -48.31 -0.61
C GLY A 66 -67.17 -48.44 -1.42
N TYR A 67 -68.30 -47.98 -0.91
CA TYR A 67 -69.56 -47.87 -1.67
C TYR A 67 -69.64 -46.50 -2.37
N GLN A 68 -69.99 -46.49 -3.65
CA GLN A 68 -70.06 -45.27 -4.44
C GLN A 68 -71.46 -44.65 -4.44
N TYR A 69 -71.51 -43.32 -4.36
CA TYR A 69 -72.69 -42.49 -4.58
C TYR A 69 -72.48 -41.56 -5.78
N GLN A 70 -73.54 -41.30 -6.53
CA GLN A 70 -73.56 -40.29 -7.58
C GLN A 70 -74.91 -39.56 -7.56
N ASN A 71 -74.85 -38.23 -7.50
CA ASN A 71 -75.95 -37.32 -7.79
C ASN A 71 -75.73 -36.72 -9.18
N THR A 72 -76.66 -36.87 -10.11
CA THR A 72 -76.48 -36.43 -11.50
C THR A 72 -77.07 -35.06 -11.80
N THR A 73 -78.00 -34.57 -10.97
CA THR A 73 -78.68 -33.28 -11.10
C THR A 73 -78.92 -32.64 -9.73
N PRO A 74 -79.20 -31.33 -9.64
CA PRO A 74 -79.51 -30.69 -8.35
C PRO A 74 -80.66 -31.40 -7.61
N LEU A 75 -80.38 -31.92 -6.41
CA LEU A 75 -81.38 -32.60 -5.57
C LEU A 75 -81.84 -31.69 -4.45
N PHE A 76 -83.14 -31.39 -4.39
CA PHE A 76 -83.75 -30.51 -3.39
C PHE A 76 -84.16 -31.27 -2.14
N LEU A 77 -83.84 -30.71 -0.97
CA LEU A 77 -84.12 -31.25 0.34
C LEU A 77 -84.90 -30.23 1.16
N THR A 78 -86.03 -30.66 1.72
CA THR A 78 -86.92 -29.79 2.50
C THR A 78 -86.57 -29.87 3.98
N HIS A 79 -86.48 -28.71 4.63
CA HIS A 79 -86.30 -28.56 6.06
C HIS A 79 -87.65 -28.31 6.74
N GLY A 80 -87.88 -28.86 7.93
CA GLY A 80 -89.02 -28.50 8.76
C GLY A 80 -88.98 -27.05 9.22
N LEU A 81 -90.15 -26.49 9.54
CA LEU A 81 -90.24 -25.12 10.06
C LEU A 81 -89.61 -25.01 11.46
N PRO A 82 -88.84 -23.94 11.74
CA PRO A 82 -88.31 -23.69 13.07
C PRO A 82 -89.43 -23.25 14.02
N GLU A 83 -89.24 -23.50 15.31
CA GLU A 83 -90.16 -23.01 16.34
C GLU A 83 -90.14 -21.48 16.46
N PRO A 84 -91.17 -20.84 17.07
CA PRO A 84 -91.26 -19.38 17.12
C PRO A 84 -90.15 -18.70 17.95
N ASN A 85 -89.60 -19.38 18.95
CA ASN A 85 -88.82 -18.73 20.01
C ASN A 85 -87.32 -19.08 20.02
N LEU A 86 -86.92 -20.17 19.37
CA LEU A 86 -85.58 -20.72 19.44
C LEU A 86 -85.05 -21.08 18.05
N ASP A 87 -83.76 -20.84 17.84
CA ASP A 87 -83.07 -21.24 16.62
C ASP A 87 -82.72 -22.73 16.68
N ARG A 88 -82.49 -23.36 15.53
CA ARG A 88 -81.88 -24.69 15.44
C ARG A 88 -80.87 -24.76 14.29
N ILE A 89 -79.97 -25.73 14.32
CA ILE A 89 -79.04 -25.99 13.22
C ILE A 89 -79.40 -27.35 12.63
N ASP A 90 -79.74 -27.35 11.34
CA ASP A 90 -79.94 -28.59 10.60
C ASP A 90 -78.64 -28.95 9.85
N ARG A 91 -78.41 -30.24 9.61
CA ARG A 91 -77.23 -30.73 8.90
C ARG A 91 -77.65 -31.53 7.67
N ILE A 92 -77.04 -31.22 6.53
CA ILE A 92 -77.25 -31.94 5.27
C ILE A 92 -76.19 -33.03 5.21
N VAL A 93 -76.63 -34.28 5.30
CA VAL A 93 -75.74 -35.45 5.38
C VAL A 93 -75.92 -36.37 4.18
N LEU A 94 -74.82 -36.95 3.73
CA LEU A 94 -74.83 -38.09 2.83
C LEU A 94 -74.70 -39.37 3.68
N ARG A 95 -75.74 -40.21 3.68
CA ARG A 95 -75.85 -41.38 4.55
C ARG A 95 -75.74 -42.67 3.75
N LEU A 96 -74.73 -43.47 4.05
CA LEU A 96 -74.68 -44.89 3.73
C LEU A 96 -75.47 -45.65 4.79
N ASP A 97 -76.44 -46.45 4.36
CA ASP A 97 -77.15 -47.41 5.20
C ASP A 97 -76.95 -48.82 4.61
N LYS A 98 -76.49 -49.74 5.46
CA LYS A 98 -76.19 -51.14 5.11
C LYS A 98 -77.24 -52.11 5.62
N ARG A 99 -78.29 -51.63 6.31
CA ARG A 99 -79.35 -52.51 6.82
C ARG A 99 -80.07 -53.17 5.66
N ASN A 100 -80.53 -54.40 5.86
CA ASN A 100 -81.14 -55.19 4.79
C ASN A 100 -82.34 -54.50 4.11
N ASN A 101 -83.08 -53.71 4.88
CA ASN A 101 -84.24 -52.94 4.44
C ASN A 101 -83.90 -51.54 3.88
N ALA A 102 -82.65 -51.09 4.00
CA ALA A 102 -82.20 -49.76 3.59
C ALA A 102 -80.76 -49.88 3.07
N ARG A 103 -80.60 -50.38 1.84
CA ARG A 103 -79.31 -50.55 1.16
C ARG A 103 -79.08 -49.41 0.17
N PHE A 104 -78.75 -48.22 0.66
CA PHE A 104 -78.56 -47.04 -0.19
C PHE A 104 -77.48 -46.10 0.35
N ILE A 105 -76.98 -45.25 -0.54
CA ILE A 105 -76.38 -43.97 -0.14
C ILE A 105 -77.31 -42.86 -0.63
N ARG A 106 -77.81 -42.02 0.29
CA ARG A 106 -78.75 -40.93 -0.03
C ARG A 106 -78.52 -39.70 0.83
N LEU A 107 -78.95 -38.55 0.31
CA LEU A 107 -78.91 -37.28 1.01
C LEU A 107 -80.09 -37.13 1.97
N PHE A 108 -79.84 -36.59 3.15
CA PHE A 108 -80.86 -36.31 4.17
C PHE A 108 -80.63 -34.95 4.82
N VAL A 109 -81.73 -34.34 5.25
CA VAL A 109 -81.70 -33.28 6.27
C VAL A 109 -81.82 -33.97 7.62
N LYS A 110 -80.80 -33.79 8.45
CA LYS A 110 -80.81 -34.19 9.85
C LYS A 110 -81.17 -32.96 10.67
N GLU A 111 -82.40 -32.92 11.16
CA GLU A 111 -82.92 -31.76 11.88
C GLU A 111 -82.25 -31.59 13.25
N GLY A 112 -82.00 -30.34 13.61
CA GLY A 112 -81.47 -29.93 14.90
C GLY A 112 -82.50 -29.94 16.02
N VAL A 113 -82.01 -29.76 17.25
CA VAL A 113 -82.85 -29.45 18.42
C VAL A 113 -82.86 -27.93 18.62
N SER A 114 -84.04 -27.36 18.83
CA SER A 114 -84.24 -25.94 19.10
C SER A 114 -83.59 -25.53 20.43
N ALA A 115 -82.71 -24.53 20.42
CA ALA A 115 -82.02 -24.05 21.61
C ALA A 115 -81.57 -22.59 21.48
N THR A 116 -81.26 -21.94 22.61
CA THR A 116 -80.68 -20.57 22.62
C THR A 116 -79.28 -20.54 22.01
N ASN A 117 -78.49 -21.60 22.22
CA ASN A 117 -77.20 -21.84 21.58
C ASN A 117 -77.28 -23.17 20.81
N PRO A 118 -77.87 -23.19 19.61
CA PRO A 118 -78.09 -24.42 18.87
C PRO A 118 -76.76 -25.03 18.42
N VAL A 119 -76.67 -26.35 18.49
CA VAL A 119 -75.53 -27.15 18.03
C VAL A 119 -75.96 -28.05 16.88
N PRO A 120 -75.08 -28.31 15.89
CA PRO A 120 -75.43 -29.20 14.79
C PRO A 120 -75.60 -30.66 15.28
N PRO A 121 -76.57 -31.42 14.75
CA PRO A 121 -76.73 -32.84 15.02
C PRO A 121 -75.45 -33.64 14.80
N SER A 122 -75.11 -34.51 15.74
CA SER A 122 -73.96 -35.41 15.60
C SER A 122 -74.15 -36.37 14.42
N LEU A 123 -73.05 -36.76 13.77
CA LEU A 123 -73.07 -37.76 12.69
C LEU A 123 -73.23 -39.16 13.28
N GLN A 124 -74.02 -40.01 12.62
CA GLN A 124 -74.11 -41.43 12.92
C GLN A 124 -73.04 -42.17 12.11
N ARG A 125 -72.10 -42.80 12.81
CA ARG A 125 -71.03 -43.61 12.22
C ARG A 125 -70.87 -44.90 13.04
N ASP A 126 -71.67 -45.89 12.72
CA ASP A 126 -71.66 -47.22 13.36
C ASP A 126 -71.56 -48.34 12.30
N GLN A 127 -71.72 -49.59 12.71
CA GLN A 127 -71.59 -50.74 11.81
C GLN A 127 -72.65 -50.78 10.70
N TYR A 128 -73.80 -50.12 10.87
CA TYR A 128 -74.93 -50.14 9.95
C TYR A 128 -75.06 -48.85 9.14
N VAL A 129 -74.82 -47.70 9.76
CA VAL A 129 -75.01 -46.38 9.16
C VAL A 129 -73.72 -45.57 9.25
N PHE A 130 -73.33 -44.95 8.14
CA PHE A 130 -72.20 -44.03 8.09
C PHE A 130 -72.57 -42.74 7.36
N GLU A 131 -72.40 -41.60 8.05
CA GLU A 131 -72.76 -40.29 7.55
C GLU A 131 -71.54 -39.39 7.29
N LEU A 132 -71.57 -38.68 6.17
CA LEU A 132 -70.70 -37.53 5.86
C LEU A 132 -71.51 -36.23 5.93
N SER A 133 -70.96 -35.18 6.57
CA SER A 133 -71.61 -33.86 6.61
C SER A 133 -71.20 -33.00 5.42
N LEU A 134 -72.15 -32.64 4.55
CA LEU A 134 -71.85 -31.74 3.44
C LEU A 134 -71.91 -30.28 3.87
N ALA A 135 -72.92 -29.91 4.64
CA ALA A 135 -73.09 -28.57 5.16
C ALA A 135 -74.00 -28.58 6.39
N GLN A 136 -73.95 -27.50 7.15
CA GLN A 136 -74.94 -27.18 8.17
C GLN A 136 -75.60 -25.85 7.85
N ILE A 137 -76.85 -25.66 8.29
CA ILE A 137 -77.56 -24.40 8.12
C ILE A 137 -78.29 -24.03 9.40
N ARG A 138 -78.10 -22.80 9.86
CA ARG A 138 -78.83 -22.27 11.02
C ARG A 138 -80.18 -21.73 10.57
N LEU A 139 -81.25 -22.36 11.06
CA LEU A 139 -82.62 -21.88 10.92
C LEU A 139 -82.87 -20.88 12.04
N THR A 140 -83.27 -19.66 11.65
CA THR A 140 -83.64 -18.62 12.61
C THR A 140 -85.09 -18.85 13.04
N LYS A 141 -85.39 -18.64 14.32
CA LYS A 141 -86.75 -18.76 14.86
C LYS A 141 -87.76 -17.94 14.07
N ASN A 142 -89.00 -18.42 13.98
CA ASN A 142 -90.11 -17.73 13.33
C ASN A 142 -89.85 -17.31 11.86
N THR A 143 -89.10 -18.10 11.09
CA THR A 143 -88.90 -17.87 9.65
C THR A 143 -89.58 -18.95 8.80
N SER A 144 -89.97 -18.58 7.58
CA SER A 144 -90.53 -19.49 6.56
C SER A 144 -89.63 -19.63 5.33
N SER A 145 -88.38 -19.19 5.44
CA SER A 145 -87.36 -19.31 4.40
C SER A 145 -85.98 -19.47 5.03
N LEU A 146 -85.09 -20.18 4.32
CA LEU A 146 -83.69 -20.33 4.68
C LEU A 146 -82.86 -19.13 4.18
N GLU A 147 -81.87 -18.75 4.97
CA GLU A 147 -80.95 -17.66 4.65
C GLU A 147 -79.61 -18.22 4.14
N PRO A 148 -79.21 -17.95 2.88
CA PRO A 148 -77.95 -18.45 2.32
C PRO A 148 -76.72 -18.14 3.18
N LEU A 149 -76.65 -16.97 3.82
CA LEU A 149 -75.51 -16.58 4.65
C LEU A 149 -75.40 -17.38 5.96
N LYS A 150 -76.43 -18.15 6.33
CA LYS A 150 -76.41 -19.02 7.51
C LYS A 150 -76.00 -20.46 7.18
N LEU A 151 -75.70 -20.76 5.92
CA LEU A 151 -75.15 -22.03 5.48
C LEU A 151 -73.63 -22.04 5.67
N VAL A 152 -73.12 -23.09 6.30
CA VAL A 152 -71.69 -23.33 6.50
C VAL A 152 -71.34 -24.63 5.79
N ASP A 153 -70.45 -24.53 4.80
CA ASP A 153 -69.92 -25.68 4.06
C ASP A 153 -69.00 -26.50 4.97
N GLU A 154 -69.22 -27.82 5.03
CA GLU A 154 -68.44 -28.75 5.85
C GLU A 154 -67.66 -29.78 5.00
N ARG A 155 -67.74 -29.69 3.66
CA ARG A 155 -67.16 -30.68 2.73
C ARG A 155 -65.65 -30.85 2.90
N MET A 156 -64.94 -29.78 3.21
CA MET A 156 -63.47 -29.76 3.36
C MET A 156 -62.97 -30.14 4.76
N LYS A 157 -63.87 -30.39 5.72
CA LYS A 157 -63.47 -30.79 7.06
C LYS A 157 -63.29 -32.30 7.07
N GLU A 158 -62.04 -32.77 7.15
CA GLU A 158 -61.68 -34.20 7.06
C GLU A 158 -62.45 -35.07 8.08
N ASP A 159 -62.61 -34.59 9.31
CA ASP A 159 -63.35 -35.31 10.35
C ASP A 159 -64.85 -35.46 10.05
N LEU A 160 -65.43 -34.63 9.19
CA LEU A 160 -66.88 -34.59 8.91
C LEU A 160 -67.24 -35.14 7.53
N CYS A 161 -66.46 -34.81 6.50
CA CYS A 161 -66.67 -35.27 5.12
C CYS A 161 -65.35 -35.61 4.44
N GLY A 162 -64.52 -34.59 4.18
CA GLY A 162 -63.25 -34.74 3.49
C GLY A 162 -63.37 -35.09 2.01
N ILE A 163 -62.22 -35.12 1.35
CA ILE A 163 -62.04 -35.59 -0.02
C ILE A 163 -61.44 -37.00 0.04
N VAL A 164 -61.84 -37.87 -0.88
CA VAL A 164 -61.23 -39.21 -1.00
C VAL A 164 -59.74 -39.08 -1.32
N TYR A 165 -58.90 -39.77 -0.55
CA TYR A 165 -57.47 -39.88 -0.78
C TYR A 165 -57.03 -41.36 -0.78
N SER A 166 -55.89 -41.64 -1.42
CA SER A 166 -55.27 -42.97 -1.41
C SER A 166 -54.73 -43.26 -0.01
N LEU A 167 -55.15 -44.38 0.58
CA LEU A 167 -54.64 -44.88 1.87
C LEU A 167 -53.25 -45.51 1.74
N ILE A 168 -52.74 -45.66 0.51
CA ILE A 168 -51.40 -46.14 0.21
C ILE A 168 -50.51 -44.92 -0.07
N SER A 169 -49.95 -44.30 0.98
CA SER A 169 -48.84 -43.32 0.92
C SER A 169 -48.39 -42.82 2.31
N VAL A 170 -47.06 -42.88 2.54
CA VAL A 170 -46.13 -42.27 3.54
C VAL A 170 -46.64 -41.98 4.99
N PRO A 171 -45.95 -42.45 6.05
CA PRO A 171 -46.29 -42.13 7.44
C PRO A 171 -46.07 -40.64 7.76
N THR A 172 -47.16 -39.87 7.75
CA THR A 172 -47.22 -38.42 8.01
C THR A 172 -46.77 -38.01 9.42
N SER A 173 -46.75 -38.94 10.38
CA SER A 173 -46.30 -38.69 11.75
C SER A 173 -44.81 -38.36 11.85
N VAL A 174 -43.97 -39.00 11.04
CA VAL A 174 -42.51 -38.73 11.01
C VAL A 174 -42.22 -37.38 10.36
N PHE A 175 -42.95 -37.05 9.28
CA PHE A 175 -42.81 -35.76 8.62
C PHE A 175 -43.29 -34.60 9.51
N GLN A 176 -44.43 -34.75 10.20
CA GLN A 176 -44.93 -33.72 11.11
C GLN A 176 -43.97 -33.48 12.28
N GLN A 177 -43.41 -34.53 12.88
CA GLN A 177 -42.41 -34.38 13.95
C GLN A 177 -41.14 -33.68 13.47
N GLN A 178 -40.64 -34.01 12.27
CA GLN A 178 -39.47 -33.34 11.70
C GLN A 178 -39.75 -31.87 11.35
N TRP A 179 -40.94 -31.58 10.84
CA TRP A 179 -41.39 -30.22 10.53
C TRP A 179 -41.51 -29.37 11.79
N ASP A 180 -42.19 -29.85 12.83
CA ASP A 180 -42.38 -29.12 14.09
C ASP A 180 -41.03 -28.87 14.77
N TYR A 181 -40.12 -29.85 14.75
CA TYR A 181 -38.78 -29.70 15.28
C TYR A 181 -37.97 -28.62 14.52
N TRP A 182 -37.96 -28.68 13.18
CA TRP A 182 -37.28 -27.70 12.36
C TRP A 182 -37.88 -26.29 12.51
N PHE A 183 -39.21 -26.19 12.53
CA PHE A 183 -39.93 -24.93 12.66
C PHE A 183 -39.66 -24.26 14.01
N ASN A 184 -39.72 -25.01 15.11
CA ASN A 184 -39.43 -24.49 16.44
C ASN A 184 -37.96 -24.04 16.58
N LEU A 185 -37.01 -24.82 16.03
CA LEU A 185 -35.60 -24.41 16.01
C LEU A 185 -35.38 -23.11 15.20
N LYS A 186 -36.00 -22.99 14.03
CA LYS A 186 -35.87 -21.78 13.21
C LYS A 186 -36.56 -20.57 13.82
N LYS A 187 -37.72 -20.77 14.43
CA LYS A 187 -38.42 -19.73 15.17
C LYS A 187 -37.56 -19.19 16.32
N GLN A 188 -37.00 -20.09 17.14
CA GLN A 188 -36.14 -19.70 18.26
C GLN A 188 -34.88 -18.97 17.79
N SER A 189 -34.19 -19.47 16.76
CA SER A 189 -33.03 -18.78 16.18
C SER A 189 -33.37 -17.37 15.68
N LEU A 190 -34.53 -17.18 15.04
CA LEU A 190 -34.96 -15.86 14.58
C LEU A 190 -35.33 -14.92 15.74
N GLU A 191 -35.95 -15.45 16.80
CA GLU A 191 -36.26 -14.68 18.02
C GLU A 191 -34.97 -14.26 18.73
N ASP A 192 -34.01 -15.17 18.91
CA ASP A 192 -32.69 -14.90 19.50
C ASP A 192 -31.87 -13.90 18.66
N ASP A 193 -31.83 -14.07 17.33
CA ASP A 193 -31.14 -13.14 16.42
C ASP A 193 -31.77 -11.75 16.46
N MET A 194 -33.10 -11.68 16.54
CA MET A 194 -33.84 -10.41 16.63
C MET A 194 -33.59 -9.71 17.97
N GLU A 195 -33.60 -10.45 19.09
CA GLU A 195 -33.28 -9.90 20.42
C GLU A 195 -31.82 -9.43 20.48
N ALA A 196 -30.88 -10.21 19.94
CA ALA A 196 -29.48 -9.83 19.84
C ALA A 196 -29.29 -8.58 18.97
N TRP A 197 -29.97 -8.49 17.83
CA TRP A 197 -29.94 -7.30 16.97
C TRP A 197 -30.52 -6.08 17.68
N GLN A 198 -31.66 -6.21 18.36
CA GLN A 198 -32.26 -5.12 19.12
C GLN A 198 -31.35 -4.63 20.24
N LEU A 199 -30.71 -5.55 20.97
CA LEU A 199 -29.75 -5.22 22.02
C LEU A 199 -28.52 -4.53 21.44
N GLN A 200 -28.00 -5.01 20.31
CA GLN A 200 -26.88 -4.39 19.62
C GLN A 200 -27.22 -2.97 19.17
N GLN A 201 -28.37 -2.76 18.52
CA GLN A 201 -28.82 -1.43 18.09
C GLN A 201 -28.97 -0.47 19.28
N LYS A 202 -29.50 -0.96 20.41
CA LYS A 202 -29.61 -0.17 21.64
C LYS A 202 -28.21 0.21 22.17
N ASN A 203 -27.30 -0.76 22.28
CA ASN A 203 -25.94 -0.52 22.75
C ASN A 203 -25.17 0.44 21.83
N ASP A 204 -25.31 0.30 20.51
CA ASP A 204 -24.71 1.18 19.51
C ASP A 204 -25.24 2.60 19.66
N PHE A 205 -26.55 2.76 19.87
CA PHE A 205 -27.17 4.07 20.09
C PHE A 205 -26.71 4.71 21.41
N GLU A 206 -26.67 3.95 22.50
CA GLU A 206 -26.18 4.42 23.80
C GLU A 206 -24.69 4.82 23.73
N THR A 207 -23.87 4.03 23.02
CA THR A 207 -22.45 4.31 22.79
C THR A 207 -22.28 5.56 21.93
N TRP A 208 -23.02 5.67 20.83
CA TRP A 208 -23.00 6.86 19.98
C TRP A 208 -23.42 8.10 20.77
N GLN A 209 -24.48 8.02 21.56
CA GLN A 209 -24.93 9.13 22.42
C GLN A 209 -23.86 9.52 23.44
N ALA A 210 -23.20 8.55 24.07
CA ALA A 210 -22.12 8.81 25.02
C ALA A 210 -20.91 9.48 24.35
N ILE A 211 -20.50 9.00 23.17
CA ILE A 211 -19.43 9.60 22.36
C ILE A 211 -19.80 11.02 21.95
N GLN A 212 -20.98 11.23 21.37
CA GLN A 212 -21.43 12.57 20.95
C GLN A 212 -21.49 13.54 22.14
N LYS A 213 -21.97 13.08 23.30
CA LYS A 213 -21.98 13.88 24.52
C LYS A 213 -20.55 14.22 24.97
N GLN A 214 -19.63 13.25 24.93
CA GLN A 214 -18.24 13.46 25.32
C GLN A 214 -17.52 14.39 24.35
N GLU A 215 -17.72 14.23 23.04
CA GLU A 215 -17.19 15.12 21.99
C GLU A 215 -17.72 16.54 22.17
N TYR A 216 -19.02 16.71 22.43
CA TYR A 216 -19.62 18.00 22.73
C TYR A 216 -19.03 18.63 24.00
N LEU A 217 -18.90 17.88 25.08
CA LEU A 217 -18.28 18.37 26.32
C LEU A 217 -16.81 18.73 26.12
N THR A 218 -16.07 17.94 25.34
CA THR A 218 -14.66 18.20 24.99
C THR A 218 -14.54 19.47 24.14
N TRP A 219 -15.43 19.64 23.17
CA TRP A 219 -15.51 20.86 22.36
C TRP A 219 -15.85 22.07 23.24
N ILE A 220 -16.85 21.98 24.12
CA ILE A 220 -17.20 23.05 25.07
C ILE A 220 -16.01 23.41 25.95
N GLU A 221 -15.33 22.45 26.57
CA GLU A 221 -14.15 22.74 27.39
C GLU A 221 -13.00 23.35 26.56
N SER A 222 -12.82 22.92 25.31
CA SER A 222 -11.81 23.51 24.41
C SER A 222 -12.08 24.98 24.07
N ILE A 223 -13.35 25.40 24.01
CA ILE A 223 -13.71 26.80 23.72
C ILE A 223 -13.94 27.61 25.00
N LYS A 224 -14.13 26.95 26.14
CA LYS A 224 -14.37 27.60 27.43
C LYS A 224 -13.16 28.43 27.83
N ASP A 225 -11.95 27.87 27.77
CA ASP A 225 -10.72 28.65 28.04
C ASP A 225 -10.46 29.76 27.00
N ILE A 226 -11.04 29.62 25.80
CA ILE A 226 -10.99 30.63 24.72
C ILE A 226 -12.03 31.75 24.97
N LEU A 227 -13.02 31.56 25.83
CA LEU A 227 -14.09 32.53 26.06
C LEU A 227 -14.20 33.01 27.52
N ASP A 228 -13.50 32.35 28.44
CA ASP A 228 -13.48 32.70 29.86
C ASP A 228 -12.47 33.83 30.15
N GLU A 229 -12.45 34.30 31.41
CA GLU A 229 -11.68 35.44 31.98
C GLU A 229 -10.27 35.66 31.40
N ASN A 230 -9.62 34.58 30.93
CA ASN A 230 -8.32 34.62 30.29
C ASN A 230 -8.29 35.41 28.97
N VAL A 231 -9.33 35.48 28.14
CA VAL A 231 -9.24 36.28 26.90
C VAL A 231 -9.26 37.77 27.18
N ALA A 232 -10.11 38.23 28.11
CA ALA A 232 -10.09 39.62 28.54
C ALA A 232 -8.78 39.96 29.27
N ALA A 233 -8.30 39.09 30.15
CA ALA A 233 -7.02 39.27 30.86
C ALA A 233 -5.81 39.21 29.92
N ASN A 234 -5.78 38.31 28.94
CA ASN A 234 -4.70 38.19 27.95
C ASN A 234 -4.71 39.37 26.98
N LEU A 235 -5.87 39.86 26.53
CA LEU A 235 -5.95 41.07 25.73
C LEU A 235 -5.46 42.28 26.54
N ALA A 236 -5.87 42.41 27.80
CA ALA A 236 -5.42 43.49 28.68
C ALA A 236 -3.90 43.43 28.91
N ALA A 237 -3.35 42.23 29.18
CA ALA A 237 -1.91 42.02 29.31
C ALA A 237 -1.16 42.36 28.03
N ARG A 238 -1.69 41.96 26.87
CA ARG A 238 -1.09 42.26 25.56
C ARG A 238 -1.12 43.75 25.22
N ILE A 239 -2.20 44.45 25.58
CA ILE A 239 -2.29 45.90 25.42
C ILE A 239 -1.26 46.59 26.30
N ALA A 240 -1.13 46.19 27.57
CA ALA A 240 -0.12 46.74 28.48
C ALA A 240 1.32 46.49 27.98
N GLU A 241 1.61 45.29 27.45
CA GLU A 241 2.89 44.98 26.81
C GLU A 241 3.15 45.86 25.57
N LEU A 242 2.14 46.08 24.72
CA LEU A 242 2.27 46.93 23.53
C LEU A 242 2.47 48.40 23.89
N GLU A 243 1.77 48.92 24.90
CA GLU A 243 1.95 50.28 25.39
C GLU A 243 3.35 50.48 25.99
N GLN A 244 3.82 49.50 26.77
CA GLN A 244 5.17 49.52 27.31
C GLN A 244 6.23 49.41 26.19
N GLY A 245 6.00 48.54 25.21
CA GLY A 245 6.85 48.40 24.03
C GLY A 245 6.92 49.69 23.21
N LEU A 246 5.79 50.37 23.02
CA LEU A 246 5.72 51.65 22.33
C LEU A 246 6.47 52.75 23.10
N ALA A 247 6.32 52.83 24.42
CA ALA A 247 7.06 53.77 25.25
C ALA A 247 8.58 53.55 25.18
N ASN A 248 9.00 52.28 25.18
CA ASN A 248 10.41 51.89 25.01
C ASN A 248 10.92 52.24 23.61
N HIS A 249 10.15 51.95 22.56
CA HIS A 249 10.49 52.27 21.17
C HIS A 249 10.58 53.79 20.94
N ILE A 250 9.71 54.59 21.54
CA ILE A 250 9.76 56.06 21.50
C ILE A 250 11.03 56.59 22.19
N ALA A 251 11.47 55.95 23.28
CA ALA A 251 12.69 56.30 23.99
C ALA A 251 13.98 55.77 23.32
N GLU A 252 13.83 54.92 22.31
CA GLU A 252 14.93 54.25 21.62
C GLU A 252 15.70 55.18 20.68
N VAL A 253 17.01 54.95 20.56
CA VAL A 253 17.92 55.70 19.70
C VAL A 253 18.41 54.89 18.49
N SER A 254 17.79 53.74 18.21
CA SER A 254 18.17 52.86 17.10
C SER A 254 17.78 53.43 15.74
N HIS A 255 16.61 54.07 15.64
CA HIS A 255 16.10 54.66 14.40
C HIS A 255 16.92 55.86 13.94
N ILE A 256 17.15 55.91 12.63
CA ILE A 256 17.69 57.09 11.95
C ILE A 256 16.53 58.04 11.68
N LYS A 257 16.49 59.19 12.35
CA LYS A 257 15.45 60.19 12.14
C LYS A 257 15.77 61.07 10.93
N TRP A 258 14.88 61.12 9.94
CA TRP A 258 15.01 62.01 8.80
C TRP A 258 14.69 63.46 9.18
N ILE A 259 15.54 64.38 8.74
CA ILE A 259 15.38 65.83 8.90
C ILE A 259 15.20 66.41 7.50
N GLU A 260 13.97 66.81 7.18
CA GLU A 260 13.60 67.35 5.87
C GLU A 260 14.37 68.63 5.52
N THR A 261 14.60 69.50 6.49
CA THR A 261 15.26 70.79 6.27
C THR A 261 16.23 71.11 7.41
N VAL A 262 17.48 71.41 7.05
CA VAL A 262 18.50 71.94 7.95
C VAL A 262 18.65 73.45 7.74
N GLY A 263 18.71 74.20 8.84
CA GLY A 263 19.04 75.63 8.85
C GLY A 263 20.52 75.88 9.12
N GLY A 264 20.88 77.15 9.31
CA GLY A 264 22.26 77.56 9.61
C GLY A 264 23.11 77.82 8.37
N SER A 265 24.42 77.64 8.50
CA SER A 265 25.39 77.80 7.39
C SER A 265 25.91 76.45 6.91
N ALA A 266 26.62 76.42 5.77
CA ALA A 266 27.22 75.21 5.21
C ALA A 266 28.05 74.37 6.20
N ASN A 267 28.67 75.04 7.19
CA ASN A 267 29.56 74.41 8.17
C ASN A 267 28.96 74.38 9.60
N ALA A 268 27.84 75.05 9.83
CA ALA A 268 27.18 75.11 11.14
C ALA A 268 25.68 74.90 10.98
N LEU A 269 25.29 73.63 10.95
CA LEU A 269 23.92 73.20 10.69
C LEU A 269 23.07 73.26 11.96
N THR A 270 21.80 73.63 11.80
CA THR A 270 20.79 73.58 12.85
C THR A 270 19.60 72.73 12.41
N ALA A 271 19.02 71.95 13.32
CA ALA A 271 17.86 71.11 13.01
C ALA A 271 16.88 71.00 14.18
N THR A 272 15.62 70.67 13.87
CA THR A 272 14.59 70.36 14.87
C THR A 272 14.20 68.90 14.77
N VAL A 273 14.25 68.18 15.89
CA VAL A 273 13.92 66.75 15.97
C VAL A 273 12.96 66.52 17.15
N PRO A 274 11.67 66.24 16.92
CA PRO A 274 10.70 66.02 17.98
C PRO A 274 11.12 64.93 18.98
N GLY A 275 10.87 65.20 20.26
CA GLY A 275 11.15 64.28 21.37
C GLY A 275 12.63 64.20 21.81
N THR A 276 13.55 64.90 21.14
CA THR A 276 14.97 64.89 21.53
C THR A 276 15.29 66.01 22.53
N THR A 277 15.50 65.66 23.79
CA THR A 277 15.80 66.62 24.89
C THR A 277 17.27 66.63 25.34
N SER A 278 18.08 65.66 24.88
CA SER A 278 19.52 65.56 25.18
C SER A 278 20.24 64.71 24.13
N TYR A 279 21.54 64.91 23.92
CA TYR A 279 22.35 64.02 23.09
C TYR A 279 22.71 62.73 23.83
N LYS A 280 22.16 61.60 23.38
CA LYS A 280 22.50 60.26 23.90
C LYS A 280 23.36 59.51 22.90
N ASN A 281 24.34 58.75 23.38
CA ASN A 281 25.14 57.86 22.54
C ASN A 281 24.22 56.95 21.72
N GLY A 282 24.47 56.88 20.42
CA GLY A 282 23.63 56.14 19.48
C GLY A 282 22.54 56.96 18.80
N LEU A 283 22.24 58.20 19.22
CA LEU A 283 21.27 59.05 18.51
C LEU A 283 21.65 59.18 17.03
N ALA A 284 20.78 58.73 16.13
CA ALA A 284 21.03 58.75 14.70
C ALA A 284 20.06 59.69 13.98
N VAL A 285 20.59 60.48 13.05
CA VAL A 285 19.81 61.38 12.19
C VAL A 285 20.34 61.34 10.76
N SER A 286 19.47 61.58 9.80
CA SER A 286 19.81 61.78 8.40
C SER A 286 19.27 63.11 7.91
N PHE A 287 20.03 63.80 7.07
CA PHE A 287 19.68 65.13 6.59
C PHE A 287 20.30 65.42 5.22
N PRO A 288 19.69 66.30 4.41
CA PRO A 288 20.31 66.82 3.20
C PRO A 288 21.23 68.01 3.54
N ALA A 289 22.41 68.08 2.92
CA ALA A 289 23.21 69.30 2.97
C ALA A 289 22.68 70.32 1.96
N THR A 290 22.32 71.52 2.42
CA THR A 290 21.76 72.59 1.56
C THR A 290 22.80 73.31 0.70
N SER A 291 24.08 73.21 1.05
CA SER A 291 25.19 73.85 0.33
C SER A 291 26.49 73.08 0.51
N ASN A 292 27.48 73.34 -0.35
CA ASN A 292 28.80 72.71 -0.25
C ASN A 292 29.53 73.19 1.02
N SER A 293 29.99 72.25 1.84
CA SER A 293 30.86 72.53 2.98
C SER A 293 32.32 72.69 2.52
N THR A 294 33.03 73.62 3.14
CA THR A 294 34.47 73.89 2.89
C THR A 294 35.31 73.85 4.16
N ALA A 295 34.69 73.74 5.34
CA ALA A 295 35.36 73.67 6.63
C ALA A 295 34.70 72.61 7.53
N ALA A 296 35.24 72.37 8.72
CA ALA A 296 34.70 71.38 9.65
C ALA A 296 33.23 71.68 9.98
N MET A 297 32.38 70.65 9.84
CA MET A 297 30.94 70.79 10.05
C MET A 297 30.52 70.54 11.50
N THR A 298 29.46 71.21 11.93
CA THR A 298 28.75 70.97 13.20
C THR A 298 27.25 70.83 12.97
N LEU A 299 26.56 70.14 13.89
CA LEU A 299 25.11 70.01 13.93
C LEU A 299 24.59 70.37 15.33
N ASN A 300 23.61 71.27 15.40
CA ASN A 300 22.90 71.66 16.61
C ASN A 300 21.41 71.29 16.50
N ILE A 301 20.97 70.29 17.26
CA ILE A 301 19.58 69.83 17.30
C ILE A 301 18.85 70.49 18.47
N ASN A 302 17.67 71.05 18.22
CA ASN A 302 16.77 71.65 19.23
C ASN A 302 17.44 72.70 20.13
N GLY A 303 18.52 73.34 19.69
CA GLY A 303 19.28 74.29 20.49
C GLY A 303 20.08 73.68 21.66
N LEU A 304 20.28 72.35 21.68
CA LEU A 304 20.97 71.63 22.76
C LEU A 304 22.50 71.86 22.78
N GLY A 305 23.04 72.53 21.77
CA GLY A 305 24.46 72.84 21.61
C GLY A 305 25.02 72.26 20.31
N ALA A 306 25.97 72.96 19.68
CA ALA A 306 26.58 72.53 18.42
C ALA A 306 27.61 71.42 18.65
N ILE A 307 27.45 70.31 17.95
CA ILE A 307 28.31 69.12 18.05
C ILE A 307 29.06 68.91 16.72
N PRO A 308 30.38 68.64 16.74
CA PRO A 308 31.15 68.40 15.52
C PRO A 308 30.72 67.12 14.81
N ILE A 309 30.71 67.17 13.48
CA ILE A 309 30.52 65.99 12.62
C ILE A 309 31.91 65.46 12.23
N LYS A 310 32.14 64.17 12.48
CA LYS A 310 33.40 63.47 12.22
C LYS A 310 33.18 62.23 11.36
N LYS A 311 34.22 61.81 10.67
CA LYS A 311 34.29 60.49 10.03
C LYS A 311 34.54 59.41 11.09
N ALA A 312 34.33 58.14 10.72
CA ALA A 312 34.58 57.00 11.62
C ALA A 312 36.04 56.93 12.12
N ASN A 313 36.99 57.42 11.33
CA ASN A 313 38.41 57.52 11.71
C ASN A 313 38.75 58.71 12.63
N GLY A 314 37.74 59.48 13.08
CA GLY A 314 37.91 60.60 14.03
C GLY A 314 38.28 61.95 13.41
N THR A 315 38.52 62.02 12.10
CA THR A 315 38.77 63.30 11.40
C THR A 315 37.49 64.11 11.20
N ALA A 316 37.61 65.43 11.07
CA ALA A 316 36.46 66.30 10.82
C ALA A 316 35.84 66.01 9.44
N PHE A 317 34.51 66.01 9.37
CA PHE A 317 33.80 66.01 8.09
C PHE A 317 33.67 67.45 7.59
N SER A 318 34.17 67.73 6.39
CA SER A 318 34.30 69.11 5.90
C SER A 318 33.91 69.33 4.43
N ASN A 319 33.55 68.26 3.71
CA ASN A 319 33.39 68.27 2.25
C ASN A 319 32.00 67.78 1.80
N ALA A 320 30.96 68.01 2.61
CA ALA A 320 29.58 67.76 2.20
C ALA A 320 29.24 68.48 0.90
N LYS A 321 28.47 67.82 0.04
CA LYS A 321 28.00 68.34 -1.25
C LYS A 321 26.55 68.77 -1.12
N ALA A 322 26.21 69.88 -1.77
CA ALA A 322 24.83 70.33 -1.88
C ALA A 322 23.95 69.19 -2.43
N ASN A 323 22.78 68.99 -1.82
CA ASN A 323 21.82 67.91 -2.08
C ASN A 323 22.31 66.50 -1.71
N GLY A 324 23.50 66.34 -1.14
CA GLY A 324 23.95 65.07 -0.58
C GLY A 324 23.19 64.73 0.70
N VAL A 325 22.76 63.47 0.84
CA VAL A 325 22.12 62.95 2.06
C VAL A 325 23.17 62.29 2.93
N TYR A 326 23.26 62.74 4.18
CA TYR A 326 24.25 62.25 5.14
C TYR A 326 23.54 61.67 6.35
N THR A 327 23.94 60.47 6.75
CA THR A 327 23.50 59.85 8.00
C THR A 327 24.62 59.98 9.02
N VAL A 328 24.30 60.45 10.22
CA VAL A 328 25.27 60.60 11.31
C VAL A 328 24.74 60.00 12.60
N ARG A 329 25.63 59.48 13.45
CA ARG A 329 25.28 58.89 14.75
C ARG A 329 26.12 59.48 15.87
N TYR A 330 25.47 60.03 16.90
CA TYR A 330 26.14 60.65 18.02
C TYR A 330 26.90 59.63 18.87
N ARG A 331 28.17 59.90 19.17
CA ARG A 331 28.97 59.13 20.12
C ARG A 331 30.02 60.03 20.76
N ALA A 332 30.03 60.08 22.09
CA ALA A 332 31.09 60.70 22.90
C ALA A 332 31.49 62.13 22.44
N GLY A 333 30.49 63.00 22.25
CA GLY A 333 30.71 64.42 21.92
C GLY A 333 30.92 64.73 20.43
N ALA A 334 30.69 63.78 19.53
CA ALA A 334 30.70 64.01 18.08
C ALA A 334 29.59 63.21 17.37
N PHE A 335 29.16 63.70 16.21
CA PHE A 335 28.31 62.97 15.27
C PHE A 335 29.18 62.22 14.26
N ILE A 336 29.11 60.89 14.21
CA ILE A 336 29.92 60.04 13.33
C ILE A 336 29.16 59.73 12.05
N LEU A 337 29.72 60.10 10.90
CA LEU A 337 29.18 59.77 9.58
C LEU A 337 29.02 58.24 9.39
N GLN A 338 27.85 57.81 8.91
CA GLN A 338 27.48 56.42 8.66
C GLN A 338 27.36 56.20 7.15
N GLY A 339 28.12 55.26 6.59
CA GLY A 339 28.09 54.94 5.16
C GLY A 339 29.22 55.56 4.32
N GLU A 340 30.48 55.42 4.76
CA GLU A 340 31.56 55.32 3.77
C GLU A 340 31.45 53.91 3.14
N GLY A 341 31.50 53.79 1.81
CA GLY A 341 31.42 52.50 1.11
C GLY A 341 32.43 51.46 1.62
N GLY A 342 32.16 50.18 1.36
CA GLY A 342 32.94 49.06 1.90
C GLY A 342 34.42 49.08 1.48
N ALA A 343 35.29 48.85 2.46
CA ALA A 343 36.71 48.59 2.27
C ALA A 343 36.96 47.07 2.35
N GLY A 344 37.89 46.54 1.55
CA GLY A 344 38.17 45.10 1.47
C GLY A 344 39.25 44.74 0.45
N ASN A 345 39.80 43.52 0.56
CA ASN A 345 40.97 43.07 -0.22
C ASN A 345 40.69 41.96 -1.27
N ALA A 346 39.44 41.51 -1.44
CA ALA A 346 39.08 40.51 -2.46
C ALA A 346 39.47 40.97 -3.86
N GLN A 347 39.96 40.05 -4.68
CA GLN A 347 40.37 40.30 -6.07
C GLN A 347 39.38 39.67 -7.05
N PRO A 348 39.33 40.12 -8.33
CA PRO A 348 38.46 39.52 -9.35
C PRO A 348 38.58 38.00 -9.47
N SER A 349 39.77 37.43 -9.22
CA SER A 349 40.02 35.99 -9.22
C SER A 349 39.24 35.21 -8.16
N ASP A 350 38.80 35.87 -7.09
CA ASP A 350 38.12 35.23 -5.96
C ASP A 350 36.60 35.20 -6.15
N VAL A 351 36.10 35.87 -7.19
CA VAL A 351 34.67 36.13 -7.42
C VAL A 351 34.25 35.54 -8.77
N ARG A 352 33.08 34.89 -8.80
CA ARG A 352 32.54 34.22 -9.98
C ARG A 352 32.49 35.14 -11.19
N LYS A 353 32.86 34.62 -12.37
CA LYS A 353 32.86 35.32 -13.63
C LYS A 353 31.52 36.03 -13.86
N ASP A 354 31.60 37.30 -14.27
CA ASP A 354 30.46 38.17 -14.58
C ASP A 354 29.59 38.56 -13.35
N LYS A 355 30.07 38.33 -12.11
CA LYS A 355 29.46 38.86 -10.88
C LYS A 355 30.19 40.10 -10.41
N THR A 356 29.45 41.15 -10.04
CA THR A 356 30.01 42.41 -9.54
C THR A 356 30.30 42.33 -8.04
N PHE A 357 31.36 43.03 -7.60
CA PHE A 357 31.73 43.21 -6.19
C PHE A 357 32.45 44.56 -5.99
N THR A 358 32.63 45.03 -4.75
CA THR A 358 33.32 46.30 -4.44
C THR A 358 34.48 46.06 -3.49
N ASN A 359 35.63 46.69 -3.72
CA ASN A 359 36.79 46.68 -2.84
C ASN A 359 37.41 48.09 -2.70
N ASP A 360 38.59 48.21 -2.09
CA ASP A 360 39.30 49.50 -1.90
C ASP A 360 39.55 50.29 -3.20
N ASN A 361 39.39 49.65 -4.36
CA ASN A 361 39.53 50.24 -5.68
C ASN A 361 38.19 50.49 -6.40
N GLY A 362 37.06 50.36 -5.71
CA GLY A 362 35.72 50.58 -6.25
C GLY A 362 35.04 49.31 -6.78
N GLU A 363 34.04 49.49 -7.64
CA GLU A 363 33.24 48.40 -8.22
C GLU A 363 34.04 47.64 -9.30
N GLN A 364 34.03 46.31 -9.21
CA GLN A 364 34.78 45.38 -10.06
C GLN A 364 33.90 44.18 -10.46
N ILE A 365 34.37 43.37 -11.42
CA ILE A 365 33.69 42.16 -11.91
C ILE A 365 34.61 40.94 -11.69
N GLY A 366 34.06 39.85 -11.19
CA GLY A 366 34.77 38.59 -10.95
C GLY A 366 35.20 37.87 -12.24
N THR A 367 36.19 36.99 -12.13
CA THR A 367 36.80 36.23 -13.24
C THR A 367 36.84 34.72 -13.03
N LEU A 368 36.39 34.19 -11.89
CA LEU A 368 36.39 32.75 -11.57
C LEU A 368 35.40 31.95 -12.44
N VAL A 369 35.89 31.01 -13.25
CA VAL A 369 35.08 30.19 -14.17
C VAL A 369 34.54 28.94 -13.46
N ALA A 370 33.27 28.56 -13.71
CA ALA A 370 32.68 27.29 -13.28
C ALA A 370 32.07 26.58 -14.50
N TYR A 371 32.30 25.27 -14.68
CA TYR A 371 31.82 24.49 -15.83
C TYR A 371 30.30 24.23 -15.79
N SER A 372 29.65 24.22 -16.95
CA SER A 372 28.20 24.07 -17.12
C SER A 372 27.77 22.59 -17.23
N PRO A 373 26.53 22.19 -16.85
CA PRO A 373 26.02 20.80 -16.82
C PRO A 373 26.12 19.92 -18.08
N TYR A 374 26.60 20.46 -19.20
CA TYR A 374 26.74 19.74 -20.48
C TYR A 374 28.10 19.95 -21.14
N GLN A 375 28.98 20.74 -20.53
CA GLN A 375 30.30 21.00 -21.06
C GLN A 375 31.22 19.84 -20.69
N GLU A 376 31.86 19.24 -21.70
CA GLU A 376 32.90 18.25 -21.48
C GLU A 376 34.07 18.90 -20.74
N ILE A 377 34.48 18.32 -19.61
CA ILE A 377 35.62 18.84 -18.85
C ILE A 377 36.89 18.49 -19.65
N PRO A 378 37.67 19.49 -20.09
CA PRO A 378 38.90 19.24 -20.84
C PRO A 378 39.91 18.43 -20.02
N ILE A 379 40.68 17.59 -20.70
CA ILE A 379 41.56 16.61 -20.05
C ILE A 379 42.65 17.24 -19.17
N ASP A 380 43.08 18.44 -19.55
CA ASP A 380 44.06 19.28 -18.87
C ASP A 380 43.52 19.92 -17.58
N LYS A 381 42.20 19.85 -17.36
CA LYS A 381 41.52 20.33 -16.14
C LYS A 381 41.31 19.24 -15.10
N LEU A 382 41.66 18.01 -15.44
CA LEU A 382 41.64 16.87 -14.53
C LEU A 382 43.03 16.70 -13.92
N ASN A 383 43.14 16.87 -12.61
CA ASN A 383 44.33 16.44 -11.89
C ASN A 383 44.35 14.91 -11.90
N ARG A 384 45.25 14.36 -12.71
CA ARG A 384 45.49 12.92 -12.84
C ARG A 384 46.75 12.56 -12.09
N THR A 385 46.59 12.10 -10.85
CA THR A 385 47.71 11.53 -10.13
C THR A 385 47.74 10.03 -10.41
N TYR A 386 48.72 9.59 -11.20
CA TYR A 386 49.10 8.19 -11.31
C TYR A 386 50.05 7.88 -10.17
N ASN A 387 49.55 7.27 -9.09
CA ASN A 387 50.43 6.75 -8.06
C ASN A 387 50.99 5.40 -8.54
N GLY A 388 52.26 5.40 -8.93
CA GLY A 388 52.98 4.19 -9.31
C GLY A 388 53.16 3.24 -8.12
N GLY A 389 52.95 1.95 -8.35
CA GLY A 389 53.54 0.89 -7.53
C GLY A 389 53.07 0.77 -6.07
N TYR A 390 51.77 0.60 -5.82
CA TYR A 390 51.31 0.00 -4.55
C TYR A 390 51.39 -1.55 -4.54
N PHE A 391 51.79 -2.14 -5.67
CA PHE A 391 52.16 -3.55 -5.77
C PHE A 391 53.67 -3.67 -5.57
N GLY A 392 54.11 -4.24 -4.45
CA GLY A 392 55.49 -4.70 -4.34
C GLY A 392 55.78 -5.69 -5.46
N ASN A 393 56.69 -5.33 -6.37
CA ASN A 393 57.34 -6.15 -7.40
C ASN A 393 56.58 -7.42 -7.85
N LEU A 394 55.67 -7.28 -8.81
CA LEU A 394 55.12 -8.40 -9.61
C LEU A 394 55.93 -8.62 -10.91
N SER A 395 57.23 -8.35 -10.89
CA SER A 395 58.13 -8.50 -12.03
C SER A 395 58.47 -9.97 -12.39
N ASN A 396 57.93 -10.96 -11.65
CA ASN A 396 58.26 -12.38 -11.85
C ASN A 396 57.06 -13.31 -12.13
N LEU A 397 55.87 -12.81 -12.46
CA LEU A 397 54.80 -13.65 -13.03
C LEU A 397 55.01 -13.82 -14.54
N THR A 398 56.08 -14.52 -14.91
CA THR A 398 56.29 -14.99 -16.27
C THR A 398 55.47 -16.27 -16.51
N ASN A 399 54.67 -16.23 -17.58
CA ASN A 399 54.08 -17.37 -18.29
C ASN A 399 53.24 -18.37 -17.49
N TYR A 400 51.92 -18.22 -17.53
CA TYR A 400 51.02 -19.39 -17.63
C TYR A 400 49.90 -19.08 -18.63
N GLY A 401 49.95 -19.76 -19.78
CA GLY A 401 49.04 -19.58 -20.90
C GLY A 401 47.60 -19.87 -20.51
N LEU A 402 46.77 -18.82 -20.47
CA LEU A 402 45.33 -18.92 -20.50
C LEU A 402 44.87 -18.77 -21.96
N SER A 403 44.90 -19.88 -22.70
CA SER A 403 44.25 -19.95 -24.01
C SER A 403 42.75 -20.22 -23.81
N GLY A 404 41.89 -19.27 -24.16
CA GLY A 404 40.50 -19.60 -24.54
C GLY A 404 39.35 -18.74 -24.02
N TYR A 405 39.53 -17.78 -23.10
CA TYR A 405 38.42 -16.98 -22.58
C TYR A 405 38.66 -15.48 -22.72
N THR A 406 37.92 -14.84 -23.63
CA THR A 406 38.02 -13.42 -24.01
C THR A 406 36.91 -12.53 -23.41
N ALA A 407 36.39 -12.86 -22.24
CA ALA A 407 35.36 -12.04 -21.57
C ALA A 407 35.63 -11.92 -20.07
N MET A 408 36.57 -11.05 -19.69
CA MET A 408 36.79 -10.68 -18.29
C MET A 408 35.77 -9.60 -17.91
N GLY A 409 34.84 -9.91 -17.01
CA GLY A 409 33.88 -8.96 -16.47
C GLY A 409 34.54 -7.94 -15.52
N PRO A 410 33.86 -6.81 -15.24
CA PRO A 410 34.37 -5.80 -14.32
C PRO A 410 34.54 -6.36 -12.90
N VAL A 411 35.62 -5.95 -12.24
CA VAL A 411 36.05 -6.34 -10.91
C VAL A 411 35.73 -5.21 -9.93
N PRO A 412 35.02 -5.45 -8.82
CA PRO A 412 34.76 -4.41 -7.82
C PRO A 412 36.05 -3.88 -7.19
N ILE A 413 36.12 -2.56 -7.03
CA ILE A 413 37.12 -1.87 -6.19
C ILE A 413 36.38 -1.46 -4.93
N ARG A 414 37.03 -1.62 -3.77
CA ARG A 414 36.50 -1.12 -2.51
C ARG A 414 37.62 -0.40 -1.74
N HIS A 415 37.43 0.88 -1.47
CA HIS A 415 38.31 1.73 -0.69
C HIS A 415 37.92 1.68 0.79
N ASP A 416 38.89 1.40 1.68
CA ASP A 416 38.72 1.51 3.14
C ASP A 416 39.21 2.88 3.64
N TYR A 417 38.42 3.52 4.51
CA TYR A 417 38.73 4.74 5.28
C TYR A 417 40.08 4.69 6.02
N LYS A 418 40.63 3.49 6.29
CA LYS A 418 41.92 3.31 6.99
C LYS A 418 43.14 3.22 6.06
N ASN A 419 43.04 3.74 4.83
CA ASN A 419 44.10 3.78 3.80
C ASN A 419 44.40 2.43 3.09
N ALA A 420 43.54 1.42 3.22
CA ALA A 420 43.71 0.14 2.52
C ALA A 420 42.79 0.09 1.28
N ILE A 421 43.37 0.21 0.08
CA ILE A 421 42.61 -0.01 -1.15
C ILE A 421 42.70 -1.50 -1.50
N ILE A 422 41.57 -2.19 -1.52
CA ILE A 422 41.53 -3.63 -1.81
C ILE A 422 41.23 -3.81 -3.30
N HIS A 423 42.23 -4.31 -4.05
CA HIS A 423 42.12 -4.58 -5.48
C HIS A 423 42.17 -6.08 -5.77
N THR A 424 41.17 -6.62 -6.49
CA THR A 424 41.15 -8.04 -6.88
C THR A 424 41.92 -8.26 -8.21
N ASN A 425 42.67 -9.36 -8.34
CA ASN A 425 43.14 -9.90 -9.62
C ASN A 425 42.89 -11.41 -9.64
N CYS A 426 42.57 -11.93 -10.81
CA CYS A 426 42.51 -13.36 -11.09
C CYS A 426 43.90 -13.91 -11.46
N ALA A 427 44.79 -14.19 -10.48
CA ALA A 427 45.92 -15.14 -10.68
C ALA A 427 46.72 -15.45 -9.39
N GLY A 428 46.74 -16.74 -8.98
CA GLY A 428 47.89 -17.57 -8.57
C GLY A 428 48.92 -17.15 -7.48
N TYR A 429 49.21 -18.10 -6.55
CA TYR A 429 50.14 -18.03 -5.40
C TYR A 429 51.64 -18.39 -5.66
N ARG A 430 52.61 -17.69 -5.02
CA ARG A 430 53.62 -18.26 -4.06
C ARG A 430 54.59 -17.22 -3.43
N SER A 431 55.20 -17.61 -2.29
CA SER A 431 56.06 -16.88 -1.33
C SER A 431 57.58 -16.93 -1.58
N TYR A 432 58.33 -15.95 -1.04
CA TYR A 432 59.66 -16.15 -0.43
C TYR A 432 59.81 -15.32 0.86
N GLY A 433 60.33 -15.92 1.94
CA GLY A 433 60.87 -15.19 3.11
C GLY A 433 62.25 -14.60 2.78
N ALA A 434 62.85 -13.70 3.55
CA ALA A 434 62.51 -13.11 4.83
C ALA A 434 62.93 -11.62 4.78
N ASP A 435 62.52 -10.86 5.79
CA ASP A 435 63.11 -9.59 6.24
C ASP A 435 62.46 -8.26 5.81
N SER A 436 61.93 -7.60 6.86
CA SER A 436 61.64 -6.16 7.05
C SER A 436 60.53 -5.47 6.24
N ALA A 437 59.43 -5.19 6.96
CA ALA A 437 58.50 -4.06 6.81
C ALA A 437 57.69 -3.93 5.49
N GLY A 438 56.48 -4.50 5.49
CA GLY A 438 55.43 -4.18 4.50
C GLY A 438 54.42 -5.32 4.33
N LEU A 439 53.13 -5.03 4.57
CA LEU A 439 51.91 -5.80 4.24
C LEU A 439 52.04 -7.33 4.09
N ARG A 440 51.58 -8.07 5.12
CA ARG A 440 51.48 -9.53 5.09
C ARG A 440 50.27 -9.96 4.22
N PHE A 441 50.54 -10.49 3.02
CA PHE A 441 49.54 -11.23 2.24
C PHE A 441 49.49 -12.68 2.75
N MET A 442 48.37 -13.12 3.32
CA MET A 442 48.15 -14.52 3.70
C MET A 442 47.87 -15.42 2.48
N LEU A 443 48.36 -16.66 2.58
CA LEU A 443 48.28 -17.74 1.58
C LEU A 443 46.87 -18.39 1.54
N MET A 444 46.32 -18.63 0.34
CA MET A 444 45.14 -19.47 0.03
C MET A 444 45.53 -20.53 -1.04
N PRO A 445 44.77 -21.63 -1.20
CA PRO A 445 45.16 -22.73 -2.10
C PRO A 445 44.91 -22.44 -3.60
N ARG A 446 45.71 -23.10 -4.45
CA ARG A 446 45.93 -22.87 -5.90
C ARG A 446 44.79 -23.31 -6.85
N ASN A 447 43.57 -23.58 -6.40
CA ASN A 447 42.54 -24.10 -7.31
C ASN A 447 41.37 -23.11 -7.45
N ASN A 448 41.24 -22.61 -8.68
CA ASN A 448 40.17 -21.80 -9.25
C ASN A 448 40.18 -20.30 -8.89
N SER A 449 40.12 -19.51 -9.96
CA SER A 449 40.08 -18.05 -10.03
C SER A 449 39.13 -17.44 -9.00
N ALA A 450 39.61 -16.48 -8.21
CA ALA A 450 38.73 -15.64 -7.40
C ALA A 450 38.13 -14.54 -8.30
N HIS A 451 36.81 -14.38 -8.26
CA HIS A 451 36.11 -13.55 -9.26
C HIS A 451 35.58 -12.24 -8.71
N ILE A 452 35.11 -12.20 -7.46
CA ILE A 452 34.32 -11.08 -6.95
C ILE A 452 34.63 -10.87 -5.46
N LEU A 453 34.94 -9.62 -5.12
CA LEU A 453 35.14 -9.16 -3.74
C LEU A 453 34.03 -8.18 -3.39
N GLU A 454 33.48 -8.31 -2.19
CA GLU A 454 32.64 -7.26 -1.64
C GLU A 454 33.07 -6.93 -0.21
N LEU A 455 33.33 -5.64 0.02
CA LEU A 455 33.78 -5.10 1.30
C LEU A 455 32.59 -4.55 2.07
N ASP A 456 32.42 -5.04 3.30
CA ASP A 456 31.66 -4.38 4.34
C ASP A 456 32.62 -3.43 5.07
N ILE A 457 32.56 -2.15 4.68
CA ILE A 457 33.44 -1.09 5.20
C ILE A 457 33.16 -0.81 6.69
N GLU A 458 31.94 -1.04 7.15
CA GLU A 458 31.55 -0.77 8.54
C GLU A 458 32.23 -1.75 9.51
N TYR A 459 32.56 -2.96 9.06
CA TYR A 459 33.07 -4.05 9.90
C TYR A 459 34.45 -4.56 9.48
N ASP A 460 35.12 -3.92 8.52
CA ASP A 460 36.39 -4.38 7.95
C ASP A 460 36.32 -5.85 7.46
N ILE A 461 35.20 -6.25 6.84
CA ILE A 461 34.96 -7.62 6.36
C ILE A 461 34.97 -7.67 4.83
N LEU A 462 35.78 -8.56 4.28
CA LEU A 462 35.87 -8.89 2.87
C LEU A 462 35.20 -10.24 2.58
N TYR A 463 34.23 -10.26 1.67
CA TYR A 463 33.68 -11.49 1.12
C TYR A 463 34.38 -11.83 -0.19
N VAL A 464 34.93 -13.04 -0.29
CA VAL A 464 35.75 -13.50 -1.42
C VAL A 464 35.07 -14.70 -2.05
N THR A 465 34.87 -14.70 -3.37
CA THR A 465 34.50 -15.92 -4.10
C THR A 465 35.74 -16.67 -4.55
N GLN A 466 35.78 -18.00 -4.38
CA GLN A 466 36.88 -18.87 -4.84
C GLN A 466 36.34 -19.87 -5.88
N GLY A 467 36.63 -19.60 -7.16
CA GLY A 467 36.04 -20.31 -8.30
C GLY A 467 34.51 -20.19 -8.32
N ASP A 468 33.87 -21.11 -9.04
CA ASP A 468 32.40 -21.12 -9.22
C ASP A 468 31.64 -21.79 -8.06
N SER A 469 32.32 -22.11 -6.95
CA SER A 469 31.79 -23.06 -5.96
C SER A 469 31.94 -22.69 -4.48
N LYS A 470 32.63 -21.59 -4.14
CA LYS A 470 32.89 -21.22 -2.75
C LYS A 470 32.87 -19.72 -2.49
N ILE A 471 32.47 -19.36 -1.27
CA ILE A 471 32.53 -18.01 -0.71
C ILE A 471 33.21 -18.06 0.65
N SER A 472 34.07 -17.09 0.93
CA SER A 472 34.81 -16.95 2.18
C SER A 472 34.60 -15.57 2.80
N LYS A 473 34.43 -15.51 4.11
CA LYS A 473 34.47 -14.25 4.89
C LYS A 473 35.88 -14.06 5.44
N VAL A 474 36.49 -12.93 5.09
CA VAL A 474 37.88 -12.61 5.37
C VAL A 474 37.95 -11.25 6.05
N ARG A 475 38.84 -11.06 7.00
CA ARG A 475 39.08 -9.75 7.61
C ARG A 475 39.95 -8.89 6.68
N ALA A 476 39.55 -7.66 6.43
CA ALA A 476 40.17 -6.80 5.41
C ALA A 476 41.64 -6.44 5.70
N TYR A 477 42.00 -6.14 6.94
CA TYR A 477 43.32 -5.61 7.27
C TYR A 477 44.41 -6.68 7.52
N ASP A 478 44.04 -7.88 7.99
CA ASP A 478 44.99 -8.97 8.29
C ASP A 478 44.74 -10.25 7.46
N TYR A 479 43.70 -10.25 6.63
CA TYR A 479 43.32 -11.36 5.74
C TYR A 479 42.97 -12.67 6.46
N THR A 480 42.55 -12.60 7.73
CA THR A 480 42.08 -13.78 8.48
C THR A 480 40.78 -14.30 7.89
N VAL A 481 40.77 -15.57 7.45
CA VAL A 481 39.54 -16.26 7.02
C VAL A 481 38.76 -16.72 8.24
N TYR A 482 37.52 -16.27 8.38
CA TYR A 482 36.62 -16.68 9.45
C TYR A 482 35.86 -17.95 9.09
N TRP A 483 35.43 -18.06 7.83
CA TRP A 483 34.75 -19.22 7.32
C TRP A 483 34.83 -19.28 5.79
N GLU A 484 34.58 -20.48 5.28
CA GLU A 484 34.49 -20.81 3.87
C GLU A 484 33.32 -21.77 3.67
N THR A 485 32.48 -21.53 2.67
CA THR A 485 31.35 -22.42 2.37
C THR A 485 31.83 -23.79 1.84
N PRO A 486 31.16 -24.91 2.17
CA PRO A 486 31.47 -26.23 1.60
C PRO A 486 31.33 -26.25 0.07
N THR A 487 32.09 -27.13 -0.62
CA THR A 487 32.08 -27.35 -2.08
C THR A 487 30.73 -27.86 -2.61
N SER A 488 29.72 -26.99 -2.65
CA SER A 488 28.35 -27.36 -3.00
C SER A 488 27.57 -26.25 -3.71
N ILE A 489 28.20 -25.11 -3.99
CA ILE A 489 27.56 -24.06 -4.78
C ILE A 489 27.71 -24.46 -6.25
N THR A 490 26.69 -25.10 -6.80
CA THR A 490 26.64 -25.35 -8.24
C THR A 490 26.20 -24.05 -8.91
N SER A 491 26.94 -23.62 -9.94
CA SER A 491 26.60 -22.51 -10.85
C SER A 491 26.71 -21.07 -10.31
N MET A 492 27.73 -20.71 -9.52
CA MET A 492 28.06 -19.27 -9.41
C MET A 492 28.54 -18.78 -10.77
N SER A 493 27.66 -18.11 -11.50
CA SER A 493 28.07 -17.40 -12.71
C SER A 493 28.96 -16.21 -12.32
N TRP A 494 29.79 -15.75 -13.25
CA TRP A 494 30.71 -14.60 -13.17
C TRP A 494 30.07 -13.24 -12.79
N ARG A 495 28.87 -13.21 -12.21
CA ARG A 495 27.92 -12.11 -12.33
C ARG A 495 27.68 -11.28 -11.06
N GLY A 496 27.95 -11.77 -9.85
CA GLY A 496 27.96 -10.88 -8.67
C GLY A 496 27.74 -11.49 -7.29
N THR A 497 28.17 -10.73 -6.29
CA THR A 497 27.80 -10.83 -4.88
C THR A 497 27.19 -9.51 -4.44
N SER A 498 26.55 -9.46 -3.27
CA SER A 498 26.27 -8.23 -2.54
C SER A 498 26.38 -8.45 -1.04
N VAL A 499 27.12 -7.58 -0.33
CA VAL A 499 27.14 -7.56 1.13
C VAL A 499 25.76 -7.16 1.64
N VAL A 500 25.27 -7.84 2.66
CA VAL A 500 24.12 -7.36 3.42
C VAL A 500 24.66 -6.47 4.53
N PRO A 501 24.46 -5.14 4.46
CA PRO A 501 25.08 -4.22 5.40
C PRO A 501 24.69 -4.50 6.85
N GLY A 502 25.58 -4.17 7.80
CA GLY A 502 25.37 -4.40 9.23
C GLY A 502 25.87 -5.75 9.73
N ASP A 503 26.90 -6.33 9.09
CA ASP A 503 27.36 -7.72 9.29
C ASP A 503 26.18 -8.69 9.33
N LYS A 504 25.38 -8.73 8.26
CA LYS A 504 24.25 -9.68 8.13
C LYS A 504 24.57 -10.83 7.18
N GLY A 505 25.80 -10.86 6.67
CA GLY A 505 26.29 -11.86 5.73
C GLY A 505 26.37 -11.35 4.30
N VAL A 506 26.21 -12.26 3.35
CA VAL A 506 26.38 -11.97 1.92
C VAL A 506 25.32 -12.69 1.10
N VAL A 507 24.86 -12.05 0.04
CA VAL A 507 24.06 -12.68 -1.00
C VAL A 507 24.94 -12.88 -2.23
N SER A 508 24.86 -14.07 -2.82
CA SER A 508 25.53 -14.40 -4.06
C SER A 508 24.51 -14.93 -5.05
N PHE A 509 24.78 -14.81 -6.34
CA PHE A 509 23.91 -15.40 -7.33
C PHE A 509 24.65 -16.16 -8.42
N GLY A 510 23.97 -17.17 -8.92
CA GLY A 510 24.29 -17.96 -10.08
C GLY A 510 23.43 -17.58 -11.27
N GLU A 511 23.53 -18.38 -12.34
CA GLU A 511 22.70 -18.16 -13.54
C GLU A 511 21.20 -18.29 -13.23
N TYR A 512 20.84 -19.24 -12.36
CA TYR A 512 19.44 -19.58 -12.01
C TYR A 512 19.13 -19.53 -10.51
N TYR A 513 20.10 -19.19 -9.67
CA TYR A 513 19.98 -19.32 -8.21
C TYR A 513 20.48 -18.07 -7.51
N ALA A 514 19.87 -17.72 -6.38
CA ALA A 514 20.45 -16.75 -5.44
C ALA A 514 20.56 -17.39 -4.05
N TYR A 515 21.71 -17.25 -3.42
CA TYR A 515 22.08 -17.87 -2.16
C TYR A 515 22.37 -16.79 -1.13
N ARG A 516 21.82 -16.92 0.08
CA ARG A 516 22.21 -16.08 1.22
C ARG A 516 23.02 -16.86 2.23
N TYR A 517 24.15 -16.32 2.62
CA TYR A 517 25.02 -16.85 3.67
C TYR A 517 25.01 -15.89 4.86
N SER A 518 24.91 -16.45 6.07
CA SER A 518 25.02 -15.72 7.33
C SER A 518 26.46 -15.25 7.61
N THR A 519 26.62 -14.47 8.67
CA THR A 519 27.94 -14.05 9.18
C THR A 519 28.86 -15.18 9.62
N THR A 520 28.34 -16.39 9.79
CA THR A 520 29.08 -17.60 10.19
C THR A 520 29.31 -18.56 9.01
N GLY A 521 28.86 -18.21 7.80
CA GLY A 521 29.04 -19.01 6.59
C GLY A 521 27.98 -20.07 6.36
N ALA A 522 27.01 -20.20 7.27
CA ALA A 522 25.86 -21.07 7.06
C ALA A 522 24.94 -20.48 5.97
N LYS A 523 24.56 -21.30 4.98
CA LYS A 523 23.51 -20.97 4.02
C LYS A 523 22.18 -20.85 4.78
N THR A 524 21.59 -19.66 4.77
CA THR A 524 20.38 -19.33 5.55
C THR A 524 19.11 -19.65 4.78
N TRP A 525 19.09 -19.29 3.50
CA TRP A 525 18.09 -19.71 2.55
C TRP A 525 18.68 -19.64 1.14
N GLU A 526 17.93 -20.23 0.21
CA GLU A 526 18.23 -20.19 -1.20
C GLU A 526 16.95 -19.94 -1.98
N ILE A 527 17.08 -19.15 -3.03
CA ILE A 527 16.04 -19.00 -4.02
C ILE A 527 16.33 -20.08 -5.07
N ARG A 528 15.69 -21.24 -4.91
CA ARG A 528 15.67 -22.34 -5.88
C ARG A 528 14.44 -22.19 -6.77
N HIS A 529 14.46 -21.29 -7.73
CA HIS A 529 13.36 -21.18 -8.69
C HIS A 529 13.86 -20.66 -10.03
N TYR A 530 13.30 -21.23 -11.11
CA TYR A 530 13.12 -20.52 -12.36
C TYR A 530 12.28 -19.30 -12.02
N ILE A 531 12.96 -18.20 -11.67
CA ILE A 531 12.42 -16.87 -11.85
C ILE A 531 11.76 -16.87 -13.25
N ASP A 532 10.70 -16.10 -13.48
CA ASP A 532 10.21 -15.86 -14.86
C ASP A 532 11.23 -15.00 -15.66
N ALA A 533 12.53 -15.23 -15.40
CA ALA A 533 13.74 -14.73 -15.98
C ALA A 533 14.61 -15.95 -16.32
N SER A 534 15.00 -16.06 -17.59
CA SER A 534 15.96 -17.05 -18.06
C SER A 534 17.33 -16.90 -17.41
N THR A 535 17.68 -15.73 -16.87
CA THR A 535 18.96 -15.55 -16.16
C THR A 535 18.94 -14.39 -15.16
N ILE A 536 19.55 -14.59 -13.97
CA ILE A 536 19.84 -13.52 -13.01
C ILE A 536 21.03 -12.68 -13.49
N THR A 537 20.96 -11.36 -13.31
CA THR A 537 21.98 -10.43 -13.82
C THR A 537 22.58 -9.48 -12.79
N ALA A 538 21.87 -9.16 -11.71
CA ALA A 538 22.45 -8.41 -10.59
C ALA A 538 21.71 -8.70 -9.28
N VAL A 539 22.40 -8.47 -8.17
CA VAL A 539 21.84 -8.47 -6.82
C VAL A 539 22.32 -7.25 -6.05
N THR A 540 21.50 -6.73 -5.15
CA THR A 540 21.92 -5.75 -4.15
C THR A 540 21.11 -5.92 -2.87
N ALA A 541 21.62 -5.41 -1.74
CA ALA A 541 20.98 -5.51 -0.44
C ALA A 541 20.94 -4.15 0.25
N THR A 542 19.91 -3.95 1.06
CA THR A 542 19.74 -2.74 1.88
C THR A 542 20.15 -2.99 3.34
N LYS A 543 20.46 -1.94 4.10
CA LYS A 543 20.68 -1.96 5.57
C LYS A 543 19.48 -2.55 6.32
N SER A 544 18.27 -2.32 5.81
CA SER A 544 17.01 -2.87 6.34
C SER A 544 16.79 -4.34 5.99
N ASP A 545 17.80 -5.01 5.44
CA ASP A 545 17.76 -6.43 5.10
C ASP A 545 16.70 -6.78 4.03
N ILE A 546 16.49 -5.87 3.08
CA ILE A 546 15.78 -6.14 1.82
C ILE A 546 16.79 -6.57 0.77
N ILE A 547 16.53 -7.68 0.08
CA ILE A 547 17.33 -8.17 -1.04
C ILE A 547 16.61 -7.90 -2.35
N LEU A 548 17.31 -7.27 -3.29
CA LEU A 548 16.81 -6.98 -4.63
C LEU A 548 17.59 -7.83 -5.62
N VAL A 549 16.88 -8.61 -6.42
CA VAL A 549 17.44 -9.48 -7.46
C VAL A 549 16.82 -9.09 -8.78
N THR A 550 17.60 -9.00 -9.85
CA THR A 550 17.07 -8.77 -11.20
C THR A 550 17.47 -9.89 -12.14
N GLY A 551 16.59 -10.19 -13.09
CA GLY A 551 16.89 -11.09 -14.19
C GLY A 551 16.12 -10.72 -15.45
N TRP A 552 16.48 -11.34 -16.57
CA TRP A 552 15.76 -11.18 -17.83
C TRP A 552 15.25 -12.52 -18.37
N LYS A 553 14.14 -12.50 -19.08
CA LYS A 553 13.68 -13.60 -19.97
C LYS A 553 13.51 -13.11 -21.40
N TYR A 554 13.51 -14.05 -22.33
CA TYR A 554 13.06 -13.79 -23.69
C TYR A 554 11.60 -14.23 -23.83
N ASP A 555 10.70 -13.26 -24.03
CA ASP A 555 9.25 -13.48 -24.07
C ASP A 555 8.62 -12.69 -25.23
N ALA A 556 7.72 -13.32 -25.99
CA ALA A 556 7.03 -12.73 -27.14
C ALA A 556 7.93 -11.92 -28.12
N GLY A 557 9.17 -12.38 -28.35
CA GLY A 557 10.13 -11.73 -29.25
C GLY A 557 10.91 -10.56 -28.64
N LYS A 558 10.79 -10.31 -27.33
CA LYS A 558 11.43 -9.21 -26.61
C LYS A 558 12.20 -9.71 -25.39
N TYR A 559 13.25 -8.98 -25.02
CA TYR A 559 13.92 -9.17 -23.74
C TYR A 559 13.14 -8.42 -22.65
N VAL A 560 12.71 -9.15 -21.62
CA VAL A 560 11.94 -8.64 -20.49
C VAL A 560 12.80 -8.70 -19.24
N ASN A 561 13.02 -7.57 -18.58
CA ASN A 561 13.69 -7.48 -17.29
C ASN A 561 12.68 -7.39 -16.16
N THR A 562 12.96 -8.11 -15.08
CA THR A 562 12.10 -8.15 -13.91
C THR A 562 12.95 -8.06 -12.65
N ILE A 563 12.51 -7.21 -11.72
CA ILE A 563 13.13 -7.03 -10.41
C ILE A 563 12.27 -7.70 -9.36
N TYR A 564 12.90 -8.49 -8.51
CA TYR A 564 12.29 -9.25 -7.44
C TYR A 564 12.82 -8.71 -6.12
N LYS A 565 11.89 -8.43 -5.21
CA LYS A 565 12.19 -7.99 -3.85
C LYS A 565 11.93 -9.13 -2.89
N PHE A 566 12.92 -9.46 -2.08
CA PHE A 566 12.85 -10.50 -1.07
C PHE A 566 13.11 -9.93 0.32
N ASN A 567 12.42 -10.49 1.31
CA ASN A 567 12.76 -10.28 2.71
C ASN A 567 14.06 -11.03 2.99
N GLY A 568 15.10 -10.30 3.37
CA GLY A 568 16.43 -10.86 3.55
C GLY A 568 16.52 -11.85 4.71
N ALA A 569 15.77 -11.68 5.79
CA ALA A 569 15.82 -12.61 6.91
C ALA A 569 15.19 -13.98 6.56
N THR A 570 14.12 -13.98 5.76
CA THR A 570 13.29 -15.19 5.53
C THR A 570 13.42 -15.79 4.14
N GLY A 571 13.93 -15.04 3.16
CA GLY A 571 13.96 -15.45 1.74
C GLY A 571 12.60 -15.38 1.05
N VAL A 572 11.55 -14.88 1.73
CA VAL A 572 10.19 -14.78 1.17
C VAL A 572 10.13 -13.63 0.15
N GLN A 573 9.59 -13.90 -1.03
CA GLN A 573 9.33 -12.88 -2.05
C GLN A 573 8.25 -11.91 -1.55
N MET A 574 8.57 -10.62 -1.57
CA MET A 574 7.68 -9.55 -1.14
C MET A 574 6.93 -8.92 -2.31
N SER A 575 7.64 -8.62 -3.41
CA SER A 575 7.04 -7.98 -4.59
C SER A 575 7.87 -8.24 -5.84
N VAL A 576 7.22 -8.07 -7.00
CA VAL A 576 7.82 -8.18 -8.33
C VAL A 576 7.50 -6.91 -9.10
N SER A 577 8.48 -6.34 -9.79
CA SER A 577 8.29 -5.09 -10.54
C SER A 577 7.50 -5.35 -11.81
N ASP A 578 6.89 -4.30 -12.36
CA ASP A 578 6.43 -4.35 -13.75
C ASP A 578 7.59 -4.71 -14.69
N ASN A 579 7.26 -5.51 -15.70
CA ASN A 579 8.19 -5.99 -16.71
C ASN A 579 8.72 -4.82 -17.54
N TRP A 580 10.04 -4.63 -17.55
CA TRP A 580 10.70 -3.65 -18.41
C TRP A 580 11.15 -4.32 -19.71
N THR A 581 10.47 -4.01 -20.82
CA THR A 581 10.81 -4.54 -22.15
C THR A 581 11.98 -3.76 -22.75
N GLY A 582 13.15 -4.39 -22.91
CA GLY A 582 14.35 -3.83 -23.56
C GLY A 582 14.25 -3.71 -25.09
N GLY A 583 13.04 -3.74 -25.66
CA GLY A 583 12.84 -3.80 -27.12
C GLY A 583 13.38 -5.11 -27.72
N ASN A 584 13.93 -5.04 -28.94
CA ASN A 584 14.41 -6.20 -29.71
C ASN A 584 15.90 -6.53 -29.45
N VAL A 585 16.61 -5.72 -28.68
CA VAL A 585 18.04 -5.92 -28.35
C VAL A 585 18.12 -6.50 -26.96
N GLN A 586 19.09 -7.39 -26.72
CA GLN A 586 19.37 -7.88 -25.37
C GLN A 586 19.86 -6.70 -24.51
N ASP A 587 18.96 -6.22 -23.65
CA ASP A 587 19.23 -5.20 -22.67
C ASP A 587 18.90 -5.79 -21.31
N SER A 588 19.92 -5.98 -20.47
CA SER A 588 19.74 -6.55 -19.14
C SER A 588 20.23 -5.59 -18.08
N ILE A 589 19.54 -5.50 -16.95
CA ILE A 589 20.05 -4.74 -15.80
C ILE A 589 21.36 -5.39 -15.33
N ALA A 590 22.47 -4.69 -15.55
CA ALA A 590 23.82 -5.20 -15.31
C ALA A 590 24.33 -4.84 -13.91
N PHE A 591 23.90 -3.68 -13.38
CA PHE A 591 24.33 -3.22 -12.07
C PHE A 591 23.18 -2.62 -11.27
N MET A 592 23.23 -2.83 -9.95
CA MET A 592 22.34 -2.20 -8.99
C MET A 592 23.14 -1.64 -7.81
N ARG A 593 22.73 -0.47 -7.31
CA ARG A 593 23.26 0.13 -6.07
C ARG A 593 22.14 0.74 -5.25
N VAL A 594 22.15 0.48 -3.95
CA VAL A 594 21.19 1.07 -3.01
C VAL A 594 21.69 2.44 -2.58
N ASP A 595 20.80 3.41 -2.61
CA ASP A 595 20.95 4.74 -2.01
C ASP A 595 20.07 4.78 -0.76
N GLU A 596 20.69 4.45 0.38
CA GLU A 596 20.02 4.37 1.67
C GLU A 596 19.46 5.72 2.12
N GLN A 597 20.17 6.81 1.83
CA GLN A 597 19.76 8.15 2.26
C GLN A 597 18.45 8.57 1.59
N ASN A 598 18.31 8.25 0.30
CA ASN A 598 17.13 8.61 -0.49
C ASN A 598 16.11 7.47 -0.63
N GLN A 599 16.27 6.37 0.12
CA GLN A 599 15.36 5.20 0.14
C GLN A 599 15.03 4.65 -1.26
N ARG A 600 16.05 4.62 -2.12
CA ARG A 600 15.95 4.24 -3.53
C ARG A 600 17.10 3.34 -3.93
N PHE A 601 17.04 2.79 -5.11
CA PHE A 601 18.15 2.08 -5.72
C PHE A 601 18.27 2.49 -7.19
N ILE A 602 19.50 2.47 -7.68
CA ILE A 602 19.85 2.80 -9.05
C ILE A 602 20.06 1.50 -9.80
N THR A 603 19.43 1.36 -10.95
CA THR A 603 19.67 0.28 -11.90
C THR A 603 20.34 0.83 -13.14
N VAL A 604 21.42 0.18 -13.58
CA VAL A 604 22.10 0.50 -14.84
C VAL A 604 22.05 -0.72 -15.75
N SER A 605 21.52 -0.54 -16.95
CA SER A 605 21.40 -1.62 -17.93
C SER A 605 22.65 -1.79 -18.80
N SER A 606 22.78 -2.93 -19.48
CA SER A 606 23.89 -3.19 -20.41
C SER A 606 23.90 -2.21 -21.59
N GLN A 607 22.73 -1.69 -21.98
CA GLN A 607 22.62 -0.61 -22.99
C GLN A 607 22.80 0.80 -22.40
N GLY A 608 23.05 0.92 -21.09
CA GLY A 608 23.30 2.20 -20.42
C GLY A 608 22.04 2.95 -19.99
N TYR A 609 20.88 2.31 -19.87
CA TYR A 609 19.72 2.94 -19.26
C TYR A 609 19.91 3.08 -17.75
N ILE A 610 19.70 4.28 -17.21
CA ILE A 610 19.83 4.57 -15.78
C ILE A 610 18.43 4.84 -15.24
N GLN A 611 18.03 4.08 -14.22
CA GLN A 611 16.75 4.28 -13.55
C GLN A 611 16.97 4.42 -12.05
N SER A 612 16.25 5.36 -11.46
CA SER A 612 16.06 5.45 -10.02
C SER A 612 14.74 4.79 -9.67
N ARG A 613 14.76 3.84 -8.74
CA ARG A 613 13.59 3.05 -8.32
C ARG A 613 13.43 3.10 -6.81
N SER A 614 12.20 3.06 -6.32
CA SER A 614 11.93 3.09 -4.88
C SER A 614 12.23 1.73 -4.24
N VAL A 615 12.95 1.71 -3.11
CA VAL A 615 13.17 0.47 -2.34
C VAL A 615 11.84 -0.09 -1.80
N ALA A 616 10.88 0.78 -1.46
CA ALA A 616 9.61 0.38 -0.85
C ALA A 616 8.74 -0.49 -1.79
N ASN A 617 8.47 0.00 -3.01
CA ASN A 617 7.56 -0.63 -3.97
C ASN A 617 8.21 -1.06 -5.30
N ILE A 618 9.54 -0.97 -5.45
CA ILE A 618 10.32 -1.30 -6.66
C ILE A 618 9.89 -0.61 -7.97
N GLY A 619 9.02 0.39 -7.87
CA GLY A 619 8.55 1.21 -8.98
C GLY A 619 9.60 2.24 -9.42
N THR A 620 9.56 2.59 -10.71
CA THR A 620 10.41 3.62 -11.31
C THR A 620 10.03 5.01 -10.80
N ILE A 621 10.99 5.73 -10.21
CA ILE A 621 10.87 7.13 -9.80
C ILE A 621 11.31 8.05 -10.94
N ILE A 622 12.51 7.81 -11.48
CA ILE A 622 13.12 8.60 -12.55
C ILE A 622 13.73 7.64 -13.57
N ASN A 623 13.52 7.90 -14.86
CA ASN A 623 14.09 7.13 -15.96
C ASN A 623 14.86 8.05 -16.88
N VAL A 624 16.14 7.75 -17.12
CA VAL A 624 16.96 8.46 -18.10
C VAL A 624 17.28 7.52 -19.25
N VAL A 625 16.76 7.87 -20.43
CA VAL A 625 17.04 7.22 -21.70
C VAL A 625 18.30 7.87 -22.26
N TYR A 626 19.31 7.06 -22.58
CA TYR A 626 20.65 7.44 -23.04
C TYR A 626 21.61 7.96 -21.95
N ASN A 627 22.44 7.05 -21.44
CA ASN A 627 23.75 7.46 -20.95
C ASN A 627 24.52 8.11 -22.12
N THR A 628 25.22 9.21 -21.87
CA THR A 628 26.04 9.93 -22.87
C THR A 628 27.24 9.12 -23.43
N PHE A 629 27.37 7.86 -23.01
CA PHE A 629 28.40 6.89 -23.36
C PHE A 629 27.75 5.65 -23.99
N SER A 630 28.39 5.07 -25.02
CA SER A 630 27.85 3.93 -25.79
C SER A 630 27.51 2.69 -24.96
N ASN A 631 26.71 1.79 -25.54
CA ASN A 631 26.08 0.53 -25.05
C ASN A 631 26.94 -0.46 -24.23
N ASN A 632 27.64 -0.05 -23.17
CA ASN A 632 28.40 -0.93 -22.28
C ASN A 632 28.69 -0.23 -20.94
N ALA A 633 27.69 -0.11 -20.07
CA ALA A 633 27.96 0.25 -18.68
C ALA A 633 28.84 -0.83 -18.03
N VAL A 634 29.80 -0.41 -17.21
CA VAL A 634 30.75 -1.33 -16.54
C VAL A 634 30.83 -1.11 -15.03
N GLY A 635 30.12 -0.11 -14.50
CA GLY A 635 30.00 0.13 -13.08
C GLY A 635 29.09 1.30 -12.74
N VAL A 636 28.56 1.28 -11.52
CA VAL A 636 27.77 2.37 -10.94
C VAL A 636 28.09 2.45 -9.45
N GLU A 637 28.24 3.67 -8.95
CA GLU A 637 28.41 3.97 -7.53
C GLU A 637 27.66 5.26 -7.17
N ILE A 638 27.42 5.46 -5.88
CA ILE A 638 26.61 6.57 -5.34
C ILE A 638 27.40 7.24 -4.22
N ASP A 639 27.56 8.56 -4.26
CA ASP A 639 28.25 9.30 -3.19
C ASP A 639 27.32 9.59 -1.99
N ASP A 640 27.91 10.11 -0.90
CA ASP A 640 27.17 10.47 0.32
C ASP A 640 26.18 11.62 0.17
N PHE A 641 26.08 12.23 -1.02
CA PHE A 641 25.09 13.24 -1.35
C PHE A 641 23.99 12.69 -2.26
N GLY A 642 24.02 11.40 -2.58
CA GLY A 642 23.08 10.72 -3.48
C GLY A 642 23.34 10.98 -4.96
N ASN A 643 24.49 11.56 -5.34
CA ASN A 643 24.86 11.69 -6.74
C ASN A 643 25.26 10.33 -7.30
N VAL A 644 24.90 10.09 -8.55
CA VAL A 644 25.13 8.81 -9.23
C VAL A 644 26.30 8.93 -10.19
N TYR A 645 27.24 8.01 -10.09
CA TYR A 645 28.39 7.91 -10.97
C TYR A 645 28.25 6.68 -11.84
N VAL A 646 28.42 6.83 -13.14
CA VAL A 646 28.33 5.71 -14.10
C VAL A 646 29.60 5.65 -14.93
N LEU A 647 30.24 4.47 -14.94
CA LEU A 647 31.42 4.15 -15.74
C LEU A 647 30.94 3.38 -16.95
N SER A 648 31.40 3.78 -18.11
CA SER A 648 30.95 3.22 -19.38
C SER A 648 32.10 3.06 -20.35
N ARG A 649 32.01 2.02 -21.17
CA ARG A 649 32.95 1.72 -22.25
C ARG A 649 32.50 2.39 -23.53
N GLU A 650 33.38 3.18 -24.14
CA GLU A 650 33.17 3.86 -25.41
C GLU A 650 33.80 3.10 -26.58
N GLY A 651 33.06 2.12 -27.11
CA GLY A 651 33.48 1.34 -28.28
C GLY A 651 34.92 0.78 -28.19
N SER A 652 35.69 0.99 -29.25
CA SER A 652 37.11 0.60 -29.36
C SER A 652 38.10 1.66 -28.82
N PHE A 653 37.62 2.81 -28.33
CA PHE A 653 38.44 4.03 -28.20
C PHE A 653 38.55 4.62 -26.78
N GLY A 654 37.94 4.03 -25.75
CA GLY A 654 38.24 4.39 -24.35
C GLY A 654 37.12 4.12 -23.35
N TYR A 655 37.30 4.65 -22.14
CA TYR A 655 36.33 4.61 -21.05
C TYR A 655 36.03 6.03 -20.57
N GLY A 656 34.84 6.23 -20.01
CA GLY A 656 34.39 7.52 -19.48
C GLY A 656 33.50 7.39 -18.24
N VAL A 657 33.46 8.47 -17.46
CA VAL A 657 32.63 8.59 -16.25
C VAL A 657 31.70 9.78 -16.39
N ALA A 658 30.43 9.59 -16.04
CA ALA A 658 29.47 10.68 -15.85
C ALA A 658 29.03 10.73 -14.39
N LYS A 659 28.89 11.97 -13.89
CA LYS A 659 28.22 12.27 -12.62
C LYS A 659 26.84 12.82 -12.91
N TYR A 660 25.85 12.27 -12.24
CA TYR A 660 24.47 12.73 -12.23
C TYR A 660 24.09 13.18 -10.83
N SER A 661 23.27 14.22 -10.74
CA SER A 661 22.64 14.67 -9.49
C SER A 661 21.71 13.59 -8.92
N PRO A 662 21.20 13.74 -7.68
CA PRO A 662 20.22 12.81 -7.14
C PRO A 662 18.97 12.69 -8.02
N THR A 663 18.57 13.74 -8.72
CA THR A 663 17.43 13.68 -9.66
C THR A 663 17.80 13.18 -11.06
N LEU A 664 18.97 12.54 -11.22
CA LEU A 664 19.53 12.04 -12.48
C LEU A 664 19.75 13.09 -13.57
N ASN A 665 19.83 14.39 -13.23
CA ASN A 665 20.34 15.38 -14.17
C ASN A 665 21.86 15.24 -14.30
N LEU A 666 22.37 15.18 -15.54
CA LEU A 666 23.80 15.17 -15.81
C LEU A 666 24.45 16.44 -15.22
N LEU A 667 25.48 16.26 -14.39
CA LEU A 667 26.25 17.36 -13.80
C LEU A 667 27.53 17.60 -14.56
N TRP A 668 28.25 16.53 -14.87
CA TRP A 668 29.45 16.59 -15.71
C TRP A 668 29.76 15.21 -16.26
N LYS A 669 30.57 15.18 -17.32
CA LYS A 669 31.13 13.95 -17.90
C LYS A 669 32.57 14.17 -18.33
N CYS A 670 33.33 13.09 -18.32
CA CYS A 670 34.70 13.03 -18.83
C CYS A 670 34.80 11.87 -19.83
N ARG A 671 35.34 12.13 -21.04
CA ARG A 671 35.75 11.08 -21.99
C ARG A 671 37.24 10.79 -21.87
N THR A 672 37.64 9.65 -22.44
CA THR A 672 39.04 9.32 -22.74
C THR A 672 39.94 9.27 -21.49
N MET A 673 39.50 8.49 -20.52
CA MET A 673 40.42 7.85 -19.59
C MET A 673 41.30 6.87 -20.40
N THR A 674 42.57 6.70 -20.05
CA THR A 674 43.60 6.04 -20.88
C THR A 674 43.12 4.72 -21.53
N PRO A 675 43.67 4.30 -22.69
CA PRO A 675 43.25 3.10 -23.43
C PRO A 675 43.47 1.75 -22.71
N GLU A 676 43.82 1.80 -21.44
CA GLU A 676 43.95 0.64 -20.57
C GLU A 676 42.55 0.16 -20.13
N LEU A 677 42.34 -1.16 -20.03
CA LEU A 677 41.03 -1.71 -19.69
C LEU A 677 40.64 -1.27 -18.28
N MET A 678 39.66 -0.35 -18.17
CA MET A 678 39.06 -0.01 -16.89
C MET A 678 38.07 -1.11 -16.50
N VAL A 679 38.34 -1.75 -15.37
CA VAL A 679 37.58 -2.92 -14.92
C VAL A 679 36.68 -2.62 -13.72
N GLY A 680 36.71 -1.42 -13.13
CA GLY A 680 35.84 -1.09 -12.00
C GLY A 680 36.01 0.36 -11.57
N MET A 681 35.03 0.84 -10.79
CA MET A 681 35.04 2.15 -10.15
C MET A 681 34.74 2.01 -8.66
N ASP A 682 35.25 2.94 -7.86
CA ASP A 682 34.78 3.21 -6.51
C ASP A 682 34.90 4.71 -6.20
N ILE A 683 34.18 5.18 -5.18
CA ILE A 683 34.13 6.59 -4.79
C ILE A 683 34.70 6.75 -3.38
N ASP A 684 35.49 7.80 -3.16
CA ASP A 684 35.90 8.17 -1.82
C ASP A 684 34.73 8.78 -1.03
N HIS A 685 34.33 8.11 0.06
CA HIS A 685 33.28 8.55 0.97
C HIS A 685 33.81 9.38 2.15
N THR A 686 35.05 9.89 2.10
CA THR A 686 35.60 10.73 3.16
C THR A 686 34.72 11.97 3.39
N PRO A 687 34.19 12.19 4.61
CA PRO A 687 33.30 13.31 4.88
C PRO A 687 33.96 14.67 4.57
N GLY A 688 33.27 15.53 3.82
CA GLY A 688 33.70 16.90 3.54
C GLY A 688 34.40 17.14 2.19
N LEU A 689 34.56 16.11 1.35
CA LEU A 689 35.05 16.30 -0.02
C LEU A 689 33.94 16.87 -0.93
N ALA A 690 34.17 18.06 -1.50
CA ALA A 690 33.24 18.68 -2.46
C ALA A 690 33.16 17.93 -3.80
N TYR A 691 34.22 17.18 -4.14
CA TYR A 691 34.30 16.28 -5.28
C TYR A 691 34.98 15.00 -4.80
N PRO A 692 34.24 13.89 -4.67
CA PRO A 692 34.86 12.66 -4.19
C PRO A 692 35.85 12.15 -5.24
N GLU A 693 36.99 11.64 -4.76
CA GLU A 693 37.97 11.03 -5.64
C GLU A 693 37.37 9.77 -6.27
N ILE A 694 37.47 9.68 -7.60
CA ILE A 694 37.06 8.47 -8.31
C ILE A 694 38.28 7.58 -8.45
N TYR A 695 38.18 6.39 -7.90
CA TYR A 695 39.22 5.37 -7.99
C TYR A 695 38.89 4.40 -9.11
N ASN A 696 39.83 4.23 -10.04
CA ASN A 696 39.70 3.27 -11.12
C ASN A 696 40.89 2.32 -11.15
N VAL A 697 40.66 1.07 -11.55
CA VAL A 697 41.71 0.10 -11.90
C VAL A 697 41.85 0.09 -13.41
N THR A 698 43.08 0.26 -13.87
CA THR A 698 43.45 -0.01 -15.25
C THR A 698 44.30 -1.27 -15.35
N SER A 699 44.17 -2.01 -16.46
CA SER A 699 45.15 -3.05 -16.82
C SER A 699 45.99 -2.61 -18.02
N THR A 700 47.32 -2.61 -17.86
CA THR A 700 48.27 -2.38 -18.96
C THR A 700 48.48 -3.69 -19.74
N GLY A 701 47.98 -3.82 -20.98
CA GLY A 701 48.29 -5.02 -21.77
C GLY A 701 47.58 -5.13 -23.11
N VAL A 702 48.37 -5.06 -24.16
CA VAL A 702 48.10 -5.19 -25.60
C VAL A 702 47.32 -6.46 -25.94
N SER A 703 46.52 -6.42 -27.00
CA SER A 703 45.82 -7.55 -27.63
C SER A 703 46.65 -8.85 -27.65
N GLY A 704 46.24 -9.85 -26.88
CA GLY A 704 46.83 -11.20 -26.93
C GLY A 704 47.08 -11.80 -25.54
N THR A 705 46.14 -12.64 -25.08
CA THR A 705 46.25 -13.75 -24.10
C THR A 705 47.04 -13.62 -22.78
N ASN A 706 47.67 -12.48 -22.44
CA ASN A 706 48.52 -12.37 -21.26
C ASN A 706 48.27 -11.05 -20.50
N PHE A 707 47.46 -11.12 -19.43
CA PHE A 707 47.30 -10.01 -18.47
C PHE A 707 48.49 -9.99 -17.50
N SER A 708 49.61 -9.39 -17.93
CA SER A 708 50.76 -9.11 -17.05
C SER A 708 50.50 -7.85 -16.23
N GLY A 709 50.54 -7.98 -14.90
CA GLY A 709 50.12 -6.94 -13.97
C GLY A 709 50.93 -5.65 -14.00
N ALA A 710 50.22 -4.54 -14.09
CA ALA A 710 50.44 -3.32 -13.33
C ALA A 710 49.05 -2.67 -13.14
N LYS A 711 48.64 -2.41 -11.89
CA LYS A 711 47.36 -1.76 -11.59
C LYS A 711 47.63 -0.39 -11.04
N HIS A 712 47.30 0.64 -11.82
CA HIS A 712 47.46 2.02 -11.41
C HIS A 712 46.22 2.48 -10.64
N LYS A 713 46.43 3.18 -9.52
CA LYS A 713 45.40 4.02 -8.90
C LYS A 713 45.39 5.31 -9.72
N GLN A 714 44.31 5.56 -10.45
CA GLN A 714 44.04 6.87 -11.02
C GLN A 714 43.05 7.58 -10.11
N THR A 715 43.51 8.62 -9.42
CA THR A 715 42.61 9.61 -8.79
C THR A 715 42.20 10.61 -9.86
N ILE A 716 40.89 10.85 -9.98
CA ILE A 716 40.35 11.97 -10.76
C ILE A 716 39.92 13.08 -9.80
N THR A 717 40.58 14.23 -9.85
CA THR A 717 40.11 15.45 -9.18
C THR A 717 39.81 16.52 -10.22
N ILE A 718 38.62 17.11 -10.15
CA ILE A 718 38.24 18.25 -11.00
C ILE A 718 38.79 19.51 -10.35
N ASN A 719 39.74 20.18 -11.00
CA ASN A 719 40.20 21.49 -10.54
C ASN A 719 39.17 22.58 -10.93
N PRO A 720 38.90 23.56 -10.04
CA PRO A 720 38.06 24.70 -10.34
C PRO A 720 38.44 25.42 -11.64
#